data_AF-A0A9P1BFQ0-F1
#
_entry.id   AF-A0A9P1BFQ0-F1
#
_cell.length_a   1.000
_cell.length_b   1.000
_cell.length_c   1.000
_cell.angle_alpha   90.00
_cell.angle_beta   90.00
_cell.angle_gamma   90.00
#
_symmetry.space_group_name_H-M   'P 1'
#
loop_
_entity.id
_entity.type
_entity.pdbx_description
1 polymer ?
#
loop_
_entity_poly.entity_id
_entity_poly.type
_entity_poly.pdbx_seq_one_letter_code
_entity_poly.pdbx_strand_id
1 'polypeptide(L)'
;MNLTIRTVALSLLIATPSFAPAADWLQFRGTDNRSVAAGEAVPSMWDEVKNVAWKAALPGEGVSSPIIVGDRVVVTASSGPNQDRLHVLCFDAESGQELWHRQFWATGRTLHHPTSSVAANSPASDGERIFAFFSTNDLVALDLDGDLLWLRGLTADYPKAGNDVGMASSPVVVDSTVIAQVENQGDSFVAGIDAATGKTLWKIPRPESANWASPTVLTAKDGGQNLVLLQCGTDLAAVEPRTGRTVWKFENSCSTIPSTTVDGNEVYVPANGLTALSLPASGGDPTMLWESNKLSVGSASPVVHDGKIYIVKRAGVLSCGDTAEGDVLWQLRLKGTFWATPVLADGHLFLINQDGLAQIVKVDGEEGEVVSEYDFGEPVLGSPAVADGAIYFRGESNLWKMAGSFLVVSASNSIEIQTTGPIHGSIRPPGSKSITNRALICAALARGTTTLVGALDSDDTRVMVDALKQLGFTVDHDKAAATIAVEGRGGQIPVRSADVYVEASGTTMRFLTAMLTLGQGKFRLDGVPRMRERPIADLVEALEQLGANIKYEANPGCPPLVIHATGLKGGDVSIRGDISSQFLSGLMMAAPYAKSPVKVSVEGELVSKPYVQMTAKVMNSFDVPMKQFAAKPQRHRKEGAGEAQRIVKVGLGEANFMKPIKLEIPAPSRYMALKYKVEPDASAASYFLAAAAITGGCVTVEGLSRSSIQGDVEFADELIKMGCELEPTDSGEGIRIRGRNLKGIEAYMSDYSDTVQTLAAVALFAEGPTTVTGVPHIRLKETDRIAALATELRKFGAKVDERPDGLTITPPAELRGAEIETYDDHRMAMSMALVGLRVPGVVILDPGCTSKTYPRFFEDLDRLKSGA
;
A
#
# COMPACT_ATOMS: atom_id res chain seq x y z
N MET A 1 -54.67 9.40 44.43
CA MET A 1 -53.98 10.70 44.25
C MET A 1 -52.50 10.37 44.05
N ASN A 2 -52.09 10.25 42.80
CA ASN A 2 -50.76 9.76 42.40
C ASN A 2 -49.74 10.91 42.46
N LEU A 3 -48.61 10.68 43.12
CA LEU A 3 -47.41 11.52 42.97
C LEU A 3 -46.43 10.82 42.02
N THR A 4 -46.23 11.44 40.86
CA THR A 4 -45.34 10.97 39.79
C THR A 4 -43.96 11.58 39.98
N ILE A 5 -42.93 10.76 40.21
CA ILE A 5 -41.53 11.17 40.15
C ILE A 5 -41.05 11.04 38.70
N ARG A 6 -40.59 12.15 38.12
CA ARG A 6 -40.03 12.22 36.76
C ARG A 6 -38.58 11.72 36.77
N THR A 7 -38.31 10.64 36.04
CA THR A 7 -36.95 10.23 35.68
C THR A 7 -36.58 10.87 34.35
N VAL A 8 -35.56 11.73 34.34
CA VAL A 8 -34.96 12.27 33.11
C VAL A 8 -33.96 11.22 32.61
N ALA A 9 -34.28 10.54 31.51
CA ALA A 9 -33.34 9.70 30.78
C ALA A 9 -32.61 10.58 29.75
N LEU A 10 -31.31 10.76 29.96
CA LEU A 10 -30.43 11.45 29.02
C LEU A 10 -29.93 10.41 28.00
N SER A 11 -30.56 10.37 26.82
CA SER A 11 -30.10 9.54 25.71
C SER A 11 -28.86 10.17 25.08
N LEU A 12 -27.68 9.61 25.32
CA LEU A 12 -26.49 9.90 24.51
C LEU A 12 -26.72 9.31 23.10
N LEU A 13 -26.93 10.18 22.11
CA LEU A 13 -26.75 9.80 20.71
C LEU A 13 -25.25 9.51 20.50
N ILE A 14 -24.90 8.24 20.34
CA ILE A 14 -23.62 7.83 19.79
C ILE A 14 -23.71 8.14 18.29
N ALA A 15 -23.06 9.21 17.86
CA ALA A 15 -22.83 9.45 16.44
C ALA A 15 -21.85 8.38 15.94
N THR A 16 -22.37 7.37 15.27
CA THR A 16 -21.57 6.50 14.42
C THR A 16 -20.98 7.36 13.31
N PRO A 17 -19.65 7.36 13.09
CA PRO A 17 -19.11 7.94 11.88
C PRO A 17 -19.66 7.11 10.71
N SER A 18 -20.54 7.70 9.91
CA SER A 18 -20.85 7.17 8.59
C SER A 18 -19.57 7.29 7.77
N PHE A 19 -18.89 6.16 7.53
CA PHE A 19 -17.98 6.07 6.40
C PHE A 19 -18.80 6.39 5.16
N ALA A 20 -18.39 7.41 4.40
CA ALA A 20 -18.89 7.58 3.05
C ALA A 20 -18.50 6.32 2.27
N PRO A 21 -19.44 5.65 1.57
CA PRO A 21 -19.06 4.57 0.65
C PRO A 21 -18.06 5.11 -0.39
N ALA A 22 -17.07 4.29 -0.75
CA ALA A 22 -16.14 4.57 -1.84
C ALA A 22 -16.92 4.97 -3.11
N ALA A 23 -16.42 5.95 -3.85
CA ALA A 23 -17.12 6.44 -5.04
C ALA A 23 -16.87 5.50 -6.23
N ASP A 24 -17.80 4.57 -6.47
CA ASP A 24 -17.67 3.61 -7.56
C ASP A 24 -17.74 4.26 -8.96
N TRP A 25 -16.95 3.69 -9.89
CA TRP A 25 -16.98 3.99 -11.32
C TRP A 25 -17.34 2.73 -12.09
N LEU A 26 -18.64 2.39 -12.09
CA LEU A 26 -19.09 1.03 -12.39
C LEU A 26 -19.11 0.63 -13.87
N GLN A 27 -19.03 1.59 -14.80
CA GLN A 27 -19.20 1.32 -16.23
C GLN A 27 -18.54 2.41 -17.08
N PHE A 28 -18.53 2.24 -18.41
CA PHE A 28 -17.93 3.19 -19.34
C PHE A 28 -18.48 4.61 -19.13
N ARG A 29 -17.57 5.58 -18.95
CA ARG A 29 -17.86 6.98 -18.63
C ARG A 29 -18.56 7.18 -17.27
N GLY A 30 -18.34 6.27 -16.34
CA GLY A 30 -18.80 6.37 -14.96
C GLY A 30 -20.19 5.80 -14.74
N THR A 31 -20.58 5.70 -13.47
CA THR A 31 -21.84 5.11 -13.02
C THR A 31 -23.08 5.76 -13.66
N ASP A 32 -22.97 7.04 -14.03
CA ASP A 32 -24.02 7.81 -14.72
C ASP A 32 -23.78 8.00 -16.24
N ASN A 33 -22.74 7.39 -16.80
CA ASN A 33 -22.30 7.53 -18.20
C ASN A 33 -21.98 8.96 -18.68
N ARG A 34 -21.75 9.94 -17.78
CA ARG A 34 -21.50 11.34 -18.17
C ARG A 34 -20.03 11.67 -18.39
N SER A 35 -19.12 10.86 -17.85
CA SER A 35 -17.68 11.15 -17.74
C SER A 35 -17.41 12.37 -16.85
N VAL A 36 -18.12 12.43 -15.71
CA VAL A 36 -18.02 13.50 -14.72
C VAL A 36 -17.86 12.90 -13.33
N ALA A 37 -16.84 13.31 -12.60
CA ALA A 37 -16.59 12.96 -11.21
C ALA A 37 -16.72 14.22 -10.34
N ALA A 38 -17.95 14.68 -10.16
CA ALA A 38 -18.24 15.91 -9.42
C ALA A 38 -17.89 15.73 -7.93
N GLY A 39 -17.05 16.61 -7.39
CA GLY A 39 -16.63 16.57 -5.98
C GLY A 39 -15.40 15.71 -5.67
N GLU A 40 -14.85 15.00 -6.67
CA GLU A 40 -13.61 14.24 -6.52
C GLU A 40 -12.38 15.14 -6.66
N ALA A 41 -11.56 15.22 -5.60
CA ALA A 41 -10.34 16.01 -5.59
C ALA A 41 -9.18 15.23 -6.22
N VAL A 42 -9.05 15.32 -7.53
CA VAL A 42 -7.98 14.68 -8.33
C VAL A 42 -6.83 15.66 -8.62
N PRO A 43 -5.59 15.19 -8.81
CA PRO A 43 -4.46 16.06 -9.06
C PRO A 43 -4.59 16.74 -10.43
N SER A 44 -4.66 18.08 -10.46
CA SER A 44 -4.74 18.87 -11.69
C SER A 44 -3.38 19.22 -12.31
N MET A 45 -2.29 18.95 -11.60
CA MET A 45 -0.92 19.02 -12.10
C MET A 45 -0.35 17.61 -12.06
N TRP A 46 0.06 17.07 -13.21
CA TRP A 46 0.68 15.74 -13.29
C TRP A 46 2.18 15.84 -13.42
N ASP A 47 2.86 15.15 -12.51
CA ASP A 47 4.30 14.96 -12.44
C ASP A 47 4.54 13.47 -12.09
N GLU A 48 5.41 12.80 -12.85
CA GLU A 48 5.68 11.35 -12.69
C GLU A 48 6.00 10.97 -11.25
N VAL A 49 6.75 11.83 -10.56
CA VAL A 49 7.27 11.59 -9.23
C VAL A 49 6.20 11.81 -8.16
N LYS A 50 5.23 12.69 -8.42
CA LYS A 50 4.25 13.13 -7.41
C LYS A 50 2.89 12.47 -7.54
N ASN A 51 2.53 12.05 -8.75
CA ASN A 51 1.15 11.71 -9.06
C ASN A 51 0.96 10.27 -9.52
N VAL A 52 1.99 9.58 -10.00
CA VAL A 52 1.89 8.14 -10.29
C VAL A 52 1.83 7.38 -8.97
N ALA A 53 0.62 7.06 -8.52
CA ALA A 53 0.41 6.29 -7.30
C ALA A 53 0.88 4.84 -7.52
N TRP A 54 0.53 4.23 -8.64
CA TRP A 54 1.14 2.97 -9.05
C TRP A 54 0.93 2.73 -10.53
N LYS A 55 1.70 1.76 -11.04
CA LYS A 55 1.63 1.25 -12.39
C LYS A 55 1.68 -0.27 -12.34
N ALA A 56 0.74 -0.93 -12.99
CA ALA A 56 0.66 -2.39 -13.06
C ALA A 56 0.78 -2.85 -14.51
N ALA A 57 1.60 -3.87 -14.76
CA ALA A 57 1.77 -4.42 -16.10
C ALA A 57 0.49 -5.15 -16.57
N LEU A 58 0.12 -4.97 -17.83
CA LEU A 58 -1.05 -5.62 -18.44
C LEU A 58 -0.61 -6.65 -19.49
N PRO A 59 -1.29 -7.80 -19.58
CA PRO A 59 -1.03 -8.77 -20.63
C PRO A 59 -1.75 -8.35 -21.91
N GLY A 60 -1.04 -8.36 -23.04
CA GLY A 60 -1.64 -8.14 -24.35
C GLY A 60 -2.25 -6.74 -24.55
N GLU A 61 -3.06 -6.62 -25.58
CA GLU A 61 -3.62 -5.34 -26.05
C GLU A 61 -5.01 -5.08 -25.47
N GLY A 62 -5.42 -3.82 -25.40
CA GLY A 62 -6.72 -3.42 -24.85
C GLY A 62 -6.98 -1.94 -25.04
N VAL A 63 -8.21 -1.59 -25.39
CA VAL A 63 -8.69 -0.19 -25.49
C VAL A 63 -9.77 0.09 -24.44
N SER A 64 -10.09 -0.90 -23.62
CA SER A 64 -11.07 -0.78 -22.54
C SER A 64 -10.67 0.29 -21.51
N SER A 65 -11.68 1.01 -21.04
CA SER A 65 -11.54 1.87 -19.86
C SER A 65 -11.60 0.99 -18.60
N PRO A 66 -10.80 1.27 -17.56
CA PRO A 66 -10.96 0.59 -16.29
C PRO A 66 -12.31 0.95 -15.64
N ILE A 67 -12.85 0.05 -14.84
CA ILE A 67 -13.93 0.33 -13.89
C ILE A 67 -13.42 0.19 -12.46
N ILE A 68 -14.05 0.89 -11.53
CA ILE A 68 -13.74 0.83 -10.10
C ILE A 68 -14.99 0.37 -9.36
N VAL A 69 -14.86 -0.71 -8.59
CA VAL A 69 -15.94 -1.33 -7.79
C VAL A 69 -15.41 -1.55 -6.37
N GLY A 70 -15.77 -0.67 -5.45
CA GLY A 70 -15.18 -0.59 -4.12
C GLY A 70 -13.67 -0.37 -4.21
N ASP A 71 -12.91 -1.27 -3.60
CA ASP A 71 -11.44 -1.28 -3.58
C ASP A 71 -10.80 -1.98 -4.79
N ARG A 72 -11.57 -2.26 -5.86
CA ARG A 72 -11.12 -3.06 -7.01
C ARG A 72 -11.11 -2.26 -8.30
N VAL A 73 -10.00 -2.32 -9.02
CA VAL A 73 -9.86 -1.79 -10.39
C VAL A 73 -9.90 -2.94 -11.38
N VAL A 74 -10.87 -2.94 -12.29
CA VAL A 74 -11.06 -4.02 -13.25
C VAL A 74 -10.88 -3.55 -14.68
N VAL A 75 -10.14 -4.32 -15.46
CA VAL A 75 -9.83 -4.02 -16.86
C VAL A 75 -9.78 -5.29 -17.70
N THR A 76 -10.07 -5.18 -19.00
CA THR A 76 -10.08 -6.31 -19.95
C THR A 76 -8.91 -6.22 -20.93
N ALA A 77 -8.33 -7.35 -21.34
CA ALA A 77 -7.27 -7.39 -22.35
C ALA A 77 -7.44 -8.56 -23.32
N SER A 78 -6.73 -8.54 -24.44
CA SER A 78 -6.66 -9.65 -25.39
C SER A 78 -5.23 -9.92 -25.84
N SER A 79 -4.82 -11.18 -25.91
CA SER A 79 -3.44 -11.55 -26.25
C SER A 79 -3.35 -12.74 -27.21
N GLY A 80 -2.12 -13.02 -27.65
CA GLY A 80 -1.82 -13.99 -28.68
C GLY A 80 -1.82 -13.38 -30.08
N PRO A 81 -1.25 -14.09 -31.08
CA PRO A 81 -1.08 -13.56 -32.44
C PRO A 81 -2.41 -13.24 -33.13
N ASN A 82 -3.51 -13.87 -32.69
CA ASN A 82 -4.86 -13.64 -33.20
C ASN A 82 -5.77 -12.94 -32.18
N GLN A 83 -5.25 -12.49 -31.03
CA GLN A 83 -6.05 -11.94 -29.93
C GLN A 83 -7.21 -12.86 -29.46
N ASP A 84 -7.01 -14.18 -29.54
CA ASP A 84 -8.01 -15.21 -29.20
C ASP A 84 -7.98 -15.61 -27.71
N ARG A 85 -7.02 -15.10 -26.95
CA ARG A 85 -7.00 -15.16 -25.49
C ARG A 85 -7.64 -13.90 -24.92
N LEU A 86 -8.78 -14.05 -24.25
CA LEU A 86 -9.48 -12.96 -23.57
C LEU A 86 -9.07 -12.92 -22.09
N HIS A 87 -8.87 -11.73 -21.55
CA HIS A 87 -8.44 -11.51 -20.16
C HIS A 87 -9.41 -10.59 -19.44
N VAL A 88 -9.72 -10.93 -18.18
CA VAL A 88 -10.34 -10.04 -17.20
C VAL A 88 -9.41 -9.99 -16.01
N LEU A 89 -8.92 -8.79 -15.68
CA LEU A 89 -7.94 -8.57 -14.62
C LEU A 89 -8.55 -7.68 -13.54
N CYS A 90 -8.23 -7.99 -12.28
CA CYS A 90 -8.62 -7.18 -11.13
C CYS A 90 -7.38 -6.84 -10.31
N PHE A 91 -7.27 -5.55 -9.98
CA PHE A 91 -6.19 -5.00 -9.16
C PHE A 91 -6.78 -4.35 -7.92
N ASP A 92 -6.00 -4.36 -6.85
CA ASP A 92 -6.29 -3.59 -5.65
C ASP A 92 -6.12 -2.11 -5.94
N ALA A 93 -7.14 -1.30 -5.65
CA ALA A 93 -7.17 0.12 -5.99
C ALA A 93 -6.13 0.94 -5.21
N GLU A 94 -5.74 0.50 -4.01
CA GLU A 94 -4.76 1.17 -3.17
C GLU A 94 -3.34 0.89 -3.64
N SER A 95 -2.97 -0.39 -3.76
CA SER A 95 -1.60 -0.87 -3.97
C SER A 95 -1.24 -1.17 -5.43
N GLY A 96 -2.23 -1.38 -6.30
CA GLY A 96 -2.01 -1.83 -7.68
C GLY A 96 -1.62 -3.32 -7.78
N GLN A 97 -1.69 -4.09 -6.68
CA GLN A 97 -1.45 -5.52 -6.71
C GLN A 97 -2.55 -6.23 -7.49
N GLU A 98 -2.18 -7.15 -8.39
CA GLU A 98 -3.14 -8.05 -9.04
C GLU A 98 -3.80 -8.96 -7.99
N LEU A 99 -5.11 -8.81 -7.80
CA LEU A 99 -5.91 -9.63 -6.90
C LEU A 99 -6.27 -10.96 -7.56
N TRP A 100 -6.66 -10.91 -8.83
CA TRP A 100 -6.93 -12.09 -9.64
C TRP A 100 -6.87 -11.79 -11.13
N HIS A 101 -6.58 -12.84 -11.90
CA HIS A 101 -6.59 -12.83 -13.36
C HIS A 101 -7.41 -14.01 -13.87
N ARG A 102 -8.37 -13.74 -14.77
CA ARG A 102 -9.16 -14.77 -15.46
C ARG A 102 -8.93 -14.72 -16.95
N GLN A 103 -8.90 -15.91 -17.55
CA GLN A 103 -8.55 -16.12 -18.94
C GLN A 103 -9.60 -16.99 -19.62
N PHE A 104 -10.04 -16.55 -20.79
CA PHE A 104 -11.03 -17.24 -21.61
C PHE A 104 -10.51 -17.40 -23.04
N TRP A 105 -11.14 -18.29 -23.79
CA TRP A 105 -10.92 -18.39 -25.22
C TRP A 105 -12.04 -17.64 -25.94
N ALA A 106 -11.67 -16.83 -26.92
CA ALA A 106 -12.63 -16.21 -27.82
C ALA A 106 -13.47 -17.29 -28.53
N THR A 107 -14.79 -17.12 -28.54
CA THR A 107 -15.70 -18.01 -29.27
C THR A 107 -16.14 -17.40 -30.61
N GLY A 108 -16.04 -16.07 -30.75
CA GLY A 108 -16.32 -15.34 -31.99
C GLY A 108 -15.07 -14.95 -32.78
N ARG A 109 -15.28 -14.07 -33.77
CA ARG A 109 -14.21 -13.54 -34.64
C ARG A 109 -13.34 -12.55 -33.87
N THR A 110 -12.03 -12.62 -34.08
CA THR A 110 -11.05 -11.73 -33.43
C THR A 110 -10.50 -10.63 -34.37
N LEU A 111 -11.14 -10.43 -35.52
CA LEU A 111 -10.76 -9.38 -36.47
C LEU A 111 -11.01 -7.99 -35.87
N HIS A 112 -10.01 -7.12 -35.99
CA HIS A 112 -10.07 -5.75 -35.49
C HIS A 112 -9.22 -4.82 -36.36
N HIS A 113 -9.53 -3.53 -36.33
CA HIS A 113 -8.72 -2.50 -36.94
C HIS A 113 -7.39 -2.31 -36.16
N PRO A 114 -6.25 -1.99 -36.80
CA PRO A 114 -4.94 -1.82 -36.12
C PRO A 114 -4.85 -0.79 -34.99
N THR A 115 -5.90 0.01 -34.80
CA THR A 115 -6.00 1.05 -33.76
C THR A 115 -7.10 0.71 -32.74
N SER A 116 -7.40 -0.57 -32.59
CA SER A 116 -8.40 -1.17 -31.70
C SER A 116 -7.87 -2.51 -31.24
N SER A 117 -8.59 -3.19 -30.36
CA SER A 117 -8.31 -4.59 -30.00
C SER A 117 -9.61 -5.37 -29.80
N VAL A 118 -9.50 -6.68 -29.58
CA VAL A 118 -10.65 -7.52 -29.21
C VAL A 118 -11.22 -7.12 -27.84
N ALA A 119 -10.37 -6.61 -26.96
CA ALA A 119 -10.72 -6.04 -25.66
C ALA A 119 -10.91 -4.52 -25.70
N ALA A 120 -11.67 -4.01 -26.69
CA ALA A 120 -12.01 -2.59 -26.79
C ALA A 120 -13.21 -2.18 -25.94
N ASN A 121 -14.10 -3.11 -25.59
CA ASN A 121 -15.24 -2.84 -24.75
C ASN A 121 -14.81 -2.74 -23.28
N SER A 122 -15.23 -1.68 -22.60
CA SER A 122 -15.02 -1.54 -21.16
C SER A 122 -15.96 -2.48 -20.41
N PRO A 123 -15.53 -3.14 -19.33
CA PRO A 123 -16.44 -3.93 -18.50
C PRO A 123 -17.50 -3.04 -17.82
N ALA A 124 -18.54 -3.66 -17.27
CA ALA A 124 -19.55 -3.00 -16.45
C ALA A 124 -19.80 -3.78 -15.15
N SER A 125 -20.31 -3.11 -14.12
CA SER A 125 -20.64 -3.72 -12.84
C SER A 125 -21.94 -3.17 -12.27
N ASP A 126 -22.64 -3.99 -11.50
CA ASP A 126 -23.81 -3.59 -10.70
C ASP A 126 -23.46 -3.44 -9.21
N GLY A 127 -22.16 -3.38 -8.87
CA GLY A 127 -21.63 -3.32 -7.51
C GLY A 127 -21.38 -4.70 -6.88
N GLU A 128 -21.97 -5.78 -7.42
CA GLU A 128 -21.82 -7.15 -6.89
C GLU A 128 -21.15 -8.09 -7.90
N ARG A 129 -21.31 -7.80 -9.20
CA ARG A 129 -20.86 -8.63 -10.31
C ARG A 129 -20.13 -7.80 -11.34
N ILE A 130 -19.29 -8.46 -12.11
CA ILE A 130 -18.54 -7.87 -13.22
C ILE A 130 -18.96 -8.53 -14.52
N PHE A 131 -19.33 -7.71 -15.51
CA PHE A 131 -19.73 -8.11 -16.85
C PHE A 131 -18.67 -7.65 -17.86
N ALA A 132 -17.81 -8.56 -18.29
CA ALA A 132 -16.80 -8.30 -19.30
C ALA A 132 -17.32 -8.72 -20.68
N PHE A 133 -17.44 -7.75 -21.58
CA PHE A 133 -17.85 -7.97 -22.96
C PHE A 133 -16.65 -7.78 -23.91
N PHE A 134 -16.62 -8.50 -25.02
CA PHE A 134 -15.53 -8.44 -25.99
C PHE A 134 -16.07 -8.34 -27.42
N SER A 135 -15.25 -7.87 -28.37
CA SER A 135 -15.67 -7.74 -29.77
C SER A 135 -15.96 -9.06 -30.46
N THR A 136 -15.54 -10.17 -29.86
CA THR A 136 -15.90 -11.54 -30.25
C THR A 136 -17.34 -11.90 -29.88
N ASN A 137 -18.07 -10.97 -29.24
CA ASN A 137 -19.39 -11.15 -28.66
C ASN A 137 -19.43 -12.19 -27.53
N ASP A 138 -18.30 -12.39 -26.87
CA ASP A 138 -18.21 -13.12 -25.61
C ASP A 138 -18.57 -12.19 -24.45
N LEU A 139 -19.54 -12.59 -23.63
CA LEU A 139 -19.97 -11.91 -22.41
C LEU A 139 -19.74 -12.82 -21.21
N VAL A 140 -18.86 -12.38 -20.33
CA VAL A 140 -18.44 -13.09 -19.12
C VAL A 140 -19.06 -12.39 -17.91
N ALA A 141 -19.65 -13.16 -16.98
CA ALA A 141 -20.03 -12.65 -15.67
C ALA A 141 -19.22 -13.31 -14.56
N LEU A 142 -18.59 -12.47 -13.75
CA LEU A 142 -17.81 -12.87 -12.57
C LEU A 142 -18.42 -12.22 -11.32
N ASP A 143 -18.18 -12.81 -10.16
CA ASP A 143 -18.29 -12.05 -8.90
C ASP A 143 -17.04 -11.20 -8.64
N LEU A 144 -17.02 -10.44 -7.54
CA LEU A 144 -15.90 -9.56 -7.20
C LEU A 144 -14.60 -10.32 -6.86
N ASP A 145 -14.68 -11.60 -6.48
CA ASP A 145 -13.52 -12.46 -6.21
C ASP A 145 -13.00 -13.18 -7.47
N GLY A 146 -13.65 -12.93 -8.61
CA GLY A 146 -13.27 -13.42 -9.91
C GLY A 146 -13.80 -14.83 -10.20
N ASP A 147 -14.72 -15.36 -9.41
CA ASP A 147 -15.34 -16.65 -9.69
C ASP A 147 -16.37 -16.52 -10.82
N LEU A 148 -16.33 -17.48 -11.75
CA LEU A 148 -17.19 -17.48 -12.92
C LEU A 148 -18.63 -17.82 -12.54
N LEU A 149 -19.54 -16.87 -12.76
CA LEU A 149 -20.98 -17.08 -12.55
C LEU A 149 -21.63 -17.67 -13.81
N TRP A 150 -21.34 -17.08 -14.97
CA TRP A 150 -21.77 -17.59 -16.27
C TRP A 150 -20.94 -17.00 -17.42
N LEU A 151 -20.94 -17.68 -18.56
CA LEU A 151 -20.28 -17.27 -19.81
C LEU A 151 -21.25 -17.45 -20.98
N ARG A 152 -21.35 -16.44 -21.85
CA ARG A 152 -22.17 -16.47 -23.08
C ARG A 152 -21.34 -16.02 -24.28
N GLY A 153 -21.07 -16.93 -25.22
CA GLY A 153 -20.65 -16.55 -26.56
C GLY A 153 -21.89 -16.27 -27.41
N LEU A 154 -22.25 -15.00 -27.62
CA LEU A 154 -23.48 -14.65 -28.35
C LEU A 154 -23.43 -15.09 -29.83
N THR A 155 -22.24 -15.32 -30.38
CA THR A 155 -22.04 -15.93 -31.70
C THR A 155 -22.53 -17.39 -31.75
N ALA A 156 -22.59 -18.11 -30.63
CA ALA A 156 -23.16 -19.45 -30.61
C ALA A 156 -24.68 -19.41 -30.84
N ASP A 157 -25.35 -18.38 -30.30
CA ASP A 157 -26.79 -18.16 -30.49
C ASP A 157 -27.09 -17.48 -31.83
N TYR A 158 -26.18 -16.62 -32.28
CA TYR A 158 -26.32 -15.80 -33.48
C TYR A 158 -25.04 -15.87 -34.34
N PRO A 159 -24.85 -16.97 -35.13
CA PRO A 159 -23.58 -17.24 -35.82
C PRO A 159 -23.11 -16.21 -36.84
N LYS A 160 -24.02 -15.32 -37.28
CA LYS A 160 -23.74 -14.25 -38.23
C LYS A 160 -23.40 -12.90 -37.56
N ALA A 161 -23.49 -12.81 -36.24
CA ALA A 161 -23.12 -11.62 -35.48
C ALA A 161 -21.61 -11.59 -35.30
N GLY A 162 -20.89 -11.17 -36.35
CA GLY A 162 -19.44 -11.16 -36.39
C GLY A 162 -18.94 -9.79 -36.82
N ASN A 163 -17.87 -9.32 -36.19
CA ASN A 163 -17.27 -8.04 -36.51
C ASN A 163 -15.94 -8.24 -37.25
N ASP A 164 -15.77 -7.51 -38.35
CA ASP A 164 -14.56 -7.59 -39.20
C ASP A 164 -13.59 -6.41 -38.96
N VAL A 165 -13.96 -5.43 -38.12
CA VAL A 165 -13.20 -4.22 -37.80
C VAL A 165 -13.07 -3.95 -36.29
N GLY A 166 -13.56 -4.84 -35.44
CA GLY A 166 -13.61 -4.67 -33.99
C GLY A 166 -14.83 -3.86 -33.51
N MET A 167 -15.23 -4.05 -32.26
CA MET A 167 -16.40 -3.44 -31.63
C MET A 167 -15.97 -2.83 -30.29
N ALA A 168 -16.43 -1.62 -29.98
CA ALA A 168 -16.07 -0.90 -28.74
C ALA A 168 -17.31 -0.51 -27.91
N SER A 169 -18.52 -0.87 -28.36
CA SER A 169 -19.76 -0.61 -27.62
C SER A 169 -19.75 -1.37 -26.29
N SER A 170 -19.54 -0.64 -25.20
CA SER A 170 -19.40 -1.21 -23.85
C SER A 170 -20.78 -1.53 -23.27
N PRO A 171 -20.97 -2.65 -22.55
CA PRO A 171 -22.25 -2.95 -21.92
C PRO A 171 -22.58 -1.93 -20.81
N VAL A 172 -23.86 -1.83 -20.48
CA VAL A 172 -24.34 -1.24 -19.23
C VAL A 172 -25.16 -2.26 -18.47
N VAL A 173 -25.23 -2.14 -17.15
CA VAL A 173 -26.11 -2.95 -16.32
C VAL A 173 -27.06 -2.07 -15.53
N VAL A 174 -28.35 -2.32 -15.69
CA VAL A 174 -29.41 -1.55 -15.05
C VAL A 174 -30.63 -2.43 -14.85
N ASP A 175 -31.31 -2.28 -13.71
CA ASP A 175 -32.48 -3.06 -13.31
C ASP A 175 -32.27 -4.59 -13.46
N SER A 176 -31.10 -5.07 -13.01
CA SER A 176 -30.65 -6.47 -13.13
C SER A 176 -30.58 -7.00 -14.56
N THR A 177 -30.42 -6.12 -15.56
CA THR A 177 -30.28 -6.47 -16.96
C THR A 177 -29.00 -5.89 -17.54
N VAL A 178 -28.16 -6.75 -18.11
CA VAL A 178 -27.00 -6.38 -18.90
C VAL A 178 -27.48 -6.07 -20.32
N ILE A 179 -27.18 -4.87 -20.80
CA ILE A 179 -27.50 -4.43 -22.16
C ILE A 179 -26.25 -4.53 -23.01
N ALA A 180 -26.27 -5.39 -24.02
CA ALA A 180 -25.17 -5.57 -24.96
C ALA A 180 -25.61 -5.17 -26.37
N GLN A 181 -25.04 -4.10 -26.91
CA GLN A 181 -25.24 -3.67 -28.29
C GLN A 181 -24.24 -4.41 -29.20
N VAL A 182 -24.78 -5.30 -30.04
CA VAL A 182 -24.05 -6.12 -31.01
C VAL A 182 -24.38 -5.60 -32.41
N GLU A 183 -23.75 -4.50 -32.82
CA GLU A 183 -24.06 -3.82 -34.09
C GLU A 183 -22.82 -3.83 -35.01
N ASN A 184 -22.93 -4.57 -36.10
CA ASN A 184 -21.84 -4.96 -37.02
C ASN A 184 -22.37 -5.13 -38.47
N GLN A 185 -21.51 -5.49 -39.41
CA GLN A 185 -21.89 -5.64 -40.82
C GLN A 185 -22.74 -6.90 -41.12
N GLY A 186 -22.88 -7.81 -40.15
CA GLY A 186 -23.74 -8.99 -40.21
C GLY A 186 -24.98 -8.85 -39.35
N ASP A 187 -25.39 -9.95 -38.70
CA ASP A 187 -26.56 -9.95 -37.81
C ASP A 187 -26.33 -8.92 -36.68
N SER A 188 -27.14 -7.86 -36.71
CA SER A 188 -27.04 -6.74 -35.77
C SER A 188 -28.26 -6.64 -34.87
N PHE A 189 -28.00 -6.50 -33.58
CA PHE A 189 -29.04 -6.45 -32.56
C PHE A 189 -28.52 -5.82 -31.26
N VAL A 190 -29.45 -5.42 -30.40
CA VAL A 190 -29.18 -5.26 -28.97
C VAL A 190 -29.86 -6.40 -28.21
N ALA A 191 -29.22 -6.90 -27.15
CA ALA A 191 -29.79 -7.91 -26.28
C ALA A 191 -29.84 -7.39 -24.84
N GLY A 192 -30.98 -7.60 -24.18
CA GLY A 192 -31.10 -7.54 -22.74
C GLY A 192 -30.90 -8.92 -22.15
N ILE A 193 -29.95 -9.06 -21.24
CA ILE A 193 -29.51 -10.32 -20.66
C ILE A 193 -29.67 -10.22 -19.14
N ASP A 194 -30.35 -11.19 -18.55
CA ASP A 194 -30.55 -11.25 -17.10
C ASP A 194 -29.19 -11.38 -16.39
N ALA A 195 -28.86 -10.41 -15.54
CA ALA A 195 -27.55 -10.27 -14.92
C ALA A 195 -27.18 -11.48 -14.04
N ALA A 196 -28.16 -12.12 -13.40
CA ALA A 196 -27.92 -13.25 -12.51
C ALA A 196 -27.72 -14.57 -13.26
N THR A 197 -28.52 -14.79 -14.30
CA THR A 197 -28.59 -16.11 -14.97
C THR A 197 -27.90 -16.15 -16.32
N GLY A 198 -27.54 -15.00 -16.86
CA GLY A 198 -27.01 -14.87 -18.20
C GLY A 198 -28.03 -15.18 -19.29
N LYS A 199 -29.33 -15.34 -18.99
CA LYS A 199 -30.37 -15.65 -19.99
C LYS A 199 -30.76 -14.42 -20.78
N THR A 200 -30.94 -14.57 -22.10
CA THR A 200 -31.48 -13.49 -22.93
C THR A 200 -32.95 -13.24 -22.56
N LEU A 201 -33.27 -12.04 -22.09
CA LEU A 201 -34.62 -11.59 -21.77
C LEU A 201 -35.36 -11.14 -23.03
N TRP A 202 -34.66 -10.37 -23.87
CA TRP A 202 -35.19 -9.83 -25.11
C TRP A 202 -34.06 -9.50 -26.09
N LYS A 203 -34.43 -9.33 -27.35
CA LYS A 203 -33.54 -8.96 -28.46
C LYS A 203 -34.26 -7.99 -29.38
N ILE A 204 -33.60 -6.90 -29.77
CA ILE A 204 -34.14 -5.93 -30.73
C ILE A 204 -33.21 -5.90 -31.95
N PRO A 205 -33.71 -6.16 -33.17
CA PRO A 205 -32.93 -6.02 -34.40
C PRO A 205 -32.41 -4.59 -34.58
N ARG A 206 -31.20 -4.46 -35.11
CA ARG A 206 -30.54 -3.18 -35.40
C ARG A 206 -30.04 -3.17 -36.85
N PRO A 207 -29.78 -1.99 -37.44
CA PRO A 207 -29.22 -1.92 -38.79
C PRO A 207 -27.92 -2.72 -38.89
N GLU A 208 -27.73 -3.44 -40.01
CA GLU A 208 -26.51 -4.22 -40.30
C GLU A 208 -25.36 -3.28 -40.70
N SER A 209 -24.87 -2.51 -39.74
CA SER A 209 -23.77 -1.58 -39.89
C SER A 209 -22.93 -1.53 -38.62
N ALA A 210 -21.65 -1.20 -38.76
CA ALA A 210 -20.77 -1.05 -37.61
C ALA A 210 -21.20 0.15 -36.76
N ASN A 211 -21.36 -0.09 -35.45
CA ASN A 211 -21.66 0.94 -34.48
C ASN A 211 -20.85 0.69 -33.19
N TRP A 212 -20.13 1.73 -32.77
CA TRP A 212 -19.25 1.73 -31.60
C TRP A 212 -19.84 2.56 -30.45
N ALA A 213 -20.95 3.26 -30.67
CA ALA A 213 -21.65 3.97 -29.60
C ALA A 213 -22.10 2.97 -28.52
N SER A 214 -21.85 3.32 -27.27
CA SER A 214 -22.28 2.54 -26.11
C SER A 214 -23.68 2.97 -25.66
N PRO A 215 -24.50 2.04 -25.12
CA PRO A 215 -25.76 2.37 -24.48
C PRO A 215 -25.56 3.35 -23.32
N THR A 216 -26.50 4.27 -23.14
CA THR A 216 -26.48 5.27 -22.05
C THR A 216 -27.68 5.06 -21.14
N VAL A 217 -27.47 5.01 -19.82
CA VAL A 217 -28.57 4.88 -18.85
C VAL A 217 -29.23 6.23 -18.63
N LEU A 218 -30.56 6.26 -18.74
CA LEU A 218 -31.40 7.37 -18.32
C LEU A 218 -32.06 7.00 -17.00
N THR A 219 -31.46 7.47 -15.91
CA THR A 219 -31.93 7.19 -14.54
C THR A 219 -33.17 8.00 -14.22
N ALA A 220 -34.20 7.35 -13.69
CA ALA A 220 -35.42 8.04 -13.31
C ALA A 220 -35.25 8.85 -12.02
N LYS A 221 -35.90 10.02 -11.98
CA LYS A 221 -36.08 10.77 -10.74
C LYS A 221 -37.16 10.11 -9.87
N ASP A 222 -37.02 10.24 -8.55
CA ASP A 222 -38.04 9.87 -7.55
C ASP A 222 -38.57 8.42 -7.63
N GLY A 223 -37.72 7.47 -8.03
CA GLY A 223 -38.07 6.04 -8.08
C GLY A 223 -38.94 5.65 -9.29
N GLY A 224 -38.95 6.46 -10.35
CA GLY A 224 -39.54 6.09 -11.64
C GLY A 224 -38.79 4.95 -12.36
N GLN A 225 -39.22 4.63 -13.58
CA GLN A 225 -38.63 3.56 -14.39
C GLN A 225 -37.36 4.05 -15.11
N ASN A 226 -36.23 3.37 -14.91
CA ASN A 226 -35.01 3.62 -15.67
C ASN A 226 -35.20 3.22 -17.14
N LEU A 227 -34.54 3.94 -18.04
CA LEU A 227 -34.51 3.64 -19.47
C LEU A 227 -33.07 3.49 -19.95
N VAL A 228 -32.88 2.82 -21.07
CA VAL A 228 -31.58 2.73 -21.75
C VAL A 228 -31.72 3.34 -23.13
N LEU A 229 -30.81 4.26 -23.44
CA LEU A 229 -30.74 4.95 -24.72
C LEU A 229 -29.81 4.18 -25.65
N LEU A 230 -30.32 3.83 -26.82
CA LEU A 230 -29.66 3.03 -27.85
C LEU A 230 -29.47 3.86 -29.10
N GLN A 231 -28.26 4.37 -29.29
CA GLN A 231 -27.88 5.17 -30.45
C GLN A 231 -27.43 4.26 -31.60
N CYS A 232 -27.87 4.54 -32.83
CA CYS A 232 -27.28 4.01 -34.07
C CYS A 232 -27.30 5.10 -35.15
N GLY A 233 -26.81 4.81 -36.36
CA GLY A 233 -26.67 5.80 -37.44
C GLY A 233 -27.97 6.50 -37.88
N THR A 234 -29.14 5.96 -37.54
CA THR A 234 -30.45 6.48 -37.98
C THR A 234 -31.34 7.00 -36.86
N ASP A 235 -31.03 6.68 -35.60
CA ASP A 235 -31.88 7.02 -34.47
C ASP A 235 -31.21 6.94 -33.10
N LEU A 236 -31.88 7.54 -32.12
CA LEU A 236 -31.74 7.26 -30.71
C LEU A 236 -33.07 6.69 -30.18
N ALA A 237 -33.05 5.47 -29.66
CA ALA A 237 -34.24 4.84 -29.08
C ALA A 237 -34.09 4.71 -27.57
N ALA A 238 -35.12 5.04 -26.80
CA ALA A 238 -35.18 4.69 -25.38
C ALA A 238 -35.97 3.41 -25.18
N VAL A 239 -35.40 2.46 -24.45
CA VAL A 239 -36.01 1.17 -24.16
C VAL A 239 -36.03 0.88 -22.67
N GLU A 240 -37.03 0.11 -22.25
CA GLU A 240 -37.07 -0.43 -20.90
C GLU A 240 -36.05 -1.55 -20.72
N PRO A 241 -35.20 -1.51 -19.68
CA PRO A 241 -34.14 -2.50 -19.47
C PRO A 241 -34.66 -3.94 -19.38
N ARG A 242 -35.74 -4.19 -18.63
CA ARG A 242 -36.24 -5.54 -18.37
C ARG A 242 -36.99 -6.18 -19.54
N THR A 243 -37.65 -5.37 -20.37
CA THR A 243 -38.62 -5.86 -21.37
C THR A 243 -38.17 -5.62 -22.82
N GLY A 244 -37.25 -4.68 -23.05
CA GLY A 244 -36.86 -4.24 -24.39
C GLY A 244 -37.94 -3.42 -25.09
N ARG A 245 -39.01 -3.03 -24.38
CA ARG A 245 -40.07 -2.19 -24.95
C ARG A 245 -39.51 -0.81 -25.25
N THR A 246 -39.59 -0.41 -26.52
CA THR A 246 -39.30 0.96 -26.93
C THR A 246 -40.35 1.90 -26.36
N VAL A 247 -39.90 2.92 -25.62
CA VAL A 247 -40.75 3.95 -25.01
C VAL A 247 -40.91 5.13 -25.96
N TRP A 248 -39.81 5.59 -26.55
CA TRP A 248 -39.80 6.63 -27.57
C TRP A 248 -38.60 6.45 -28.50
N LYS A 249 -38.65 7.15 -29.64
CA LYS A 249 -37.59 7.13 -30.66
C LYS A 249 -37.41 8.52 -31.24
N PHE A 250 -36.17 8.97 -31.32
CA PHE A 250 -35.77 10.19 -32.01
C PHE A 250 -35.04 9.80 -33.30
N GLU A 251 -35.63 10.11 -34.46
CA GLU A 251 -35.06 9.79 -35.76
C GLU A 251 -34.20 10.95 -36.26
N ASN A 252 -32.89 10.72 -36.39
CA ASN A 252 -31.94 11.68 -36.93
C ASN A 252 -30.66 10.95 -37.37
N SER A 253 -29.84 11.58 -38.21
CA SER A 253 -28.53 11.06 -38.59
C SER A 253 -27.54 11.18 -37.42
N CYS A 254 -27.52 10.18 -36.55
CA CYS A 254 -26.60 10.15 -35.41
C CYS A 254 -25.23 9.56 -35.83
N SER A 255 -24.20 9.98 -35.10
CA SER A 255 -22.87 9.38 -35.21
C SER A 255 -22.89 7.94 -34.71
N THR A 256 -21.94 7.12 -35.16
CA THR A 256 -21.81 5.72 -34.71
C THR A 256 -20.56 5.50 -33.85
N ILE A 257 -19.85 6.57 -33.45
CA ILE A 257 -18.60 6.48 -32.67
C ILE A 257 -18.79 7.08 -31.25
N PRO A 258 -18.92 8.41 -31.08
CA PRO A 258 -19.22 9.01 -29.78
C PRO A 258 -20.61 8.61 -29.29
N SER A 259 -20.73 8.39 -27.99
CA SER A 259 -21.97 7.97 -27.34
C SER A 259 -22.77 9.18 -26.84
N THR A 260 -24.10 9.04 -26.75
CA THR A 260 -25.00 10.06 -26.19
C THR A 260 -24.68 10.35 -24.72
N THR A 261 -24.95 11.57 -24.28
CA THR A 261 -24.81 12.01 -22.87
C THR A 261 -26.15 12.51 -22.35
N VAL A 262 -26.46 12.20 -21.10
CA VAL A 262 -27.68 12.67 -20.43
C VAL A 262 -27.26 13.57 -19.28
N ASP A 263 -27.92 14.72 -19.09
CA ASP A 263 -27.78 15.51 -17.88
C ASP A 263 -29.16 15.97 -17.39
N GLY A 264 -29.57 15.48 -16.22
CA GLY A 264 -30.91 15.69 -15.69
C GLY A 264 -32.01 15.19 -16.64
N ASN A 265 -32.76 16.12 -17.24
CA ASN A 265 -33.85 15.82 -18.18
C ASN A 265 -33.46 16.10 -19.64
N GLU A 266 -32.19 16.38 -19.91
CA GLU A 266 -31.71 16.74 -21.24
C GLU A 266 -30.80 15.64 -21.79
N VAL A 267 -30.89 15.41 -23.09
CA VAL A 267 -30.15 14.38 -23.81
C VAL A 267 -29.37 15.05 -24.93
N TYR A 268 -28.07 14.83 -24.95
CA TYR A 268 -27.11 15.42 -25.88
C TYR A 268 -26.63 14.34 -26.84
N VAL A 269 -27.19 14.36 -28.04
CA VAL A 269 -27.01 13.34 -29.08
C VAL A 269 -25.98 13.84 -30.10
N PRO A 270 -24.89 13.11 -30.36
CA PRO A 270 -23.98 13.40 -31.47
C PRO A 270 -24.67 13.21 -32.82
N ALA A 271 -25.48 14.17 -33.24
CA ALA A 271 -26.24 14.19 -34.49
C ALA A 271 -26.13 15.60 -35.12
N ASN A 272 -25.80 15.66 -36.42
CA ASN A 272 -25.57 16.89 -37.19
C ASN A 272 -24.65 17.92 -36.48
N GLY A 273 -23.62 17.42 -35.80
CA GLY A 273 -22.83 18.18 -34.84
C GLY A 273 -23.17 17.69 -33.43
N LEU A 274 -23.98 18.46 -32.71
CA LEU A 274 -24.61 18.05 -31.46
C LEU A 274 -26.06 18.52 -31.44
N THR A 275 -26.98 17.64 -31.04
CA THR A 275 -28.41 17.92 -30.88
C THR A 275 -28.78 17.76 -29.41
N ALA A 276 -29.46 18.75 -28.83
CA ALA A 276 -30.02 18.65 -27.48
C ALA A 276 -31.53 18.37 -27.54
N LEU A 277 -31.96 17.42 -26.73
CA LEU A 277 -33.35 17.04 -26.56
C LEU A 277 -33.76 17.26 -25.10
N SER A 278 -35.00 17.69 -24.88
CA SER A 278 -35.62 17.74 -23.57
C SER A 278 -36.61 16.58 -23.40
N LEU A 279 -36.56 15.94 -22.23
CA LEU A 279 -37.46 14.87 -21.83
C LEU A 279 -38.65 15.44 -21.04
N PRO A 280 -39.90 15.23 -21.49
CA PRO A 280 -41.08 15.69 -20.77
C PRO A 280 -41.18 15.06 -19.38
N ALA A 281 -41.46 15.86 -18.35
CA ALA A 281 -41.64 15.37 -16.98
C ALA A 281 -42.79 14.35 -16.81
N SER A 282 -43.79 14.40 -17.70
CA SER A 282 -44.93 13.47 -17.72
C SER A 282 -44.67 12.15 -18.45
N GLY A 283 -43.47 11.96 -19.00
CA GLY A 283 -43.21 10.94 -20.02
C GLY A 283 -43.76 11.33 -21.40
N GLY A 284 -43.27 10.66 -22.44
CA GLY A 284 -43.60 10.93 -23.85
C GLY A 284 -42.36 11.09 -24.72
N ASP A 285 -42.56 11.50 -25.98
CA ASP A 285 -41.48 11.70 -26.94
C ASP A 285 -40.60 12.92 -26.56
N PRO A 286 -39.28 12.85 -26.78
CA PRO A 286 -38.39 13.97 -26.56
C PRO A 286 -38.71 15.14 -27.50
N THR A 287 -38.50 16.37 -27.02
CA THR A 287 -38.58 17.57 -27.86
C THR A 287 -37.18 18.09 -28.16
N MET A 288 -36.85 18.36 -29.42
CA MET A 288 -35.58 18.98 -29.77
C MET A 288 -35.52 20.42 -29.27
N LEU A 289 -34.51 20.73 -28.47
CA LEU A 289 -34.25 22.08 -27.97
C LEU A 289 -33.49 22.89 -29.03
N TRP A 290 -32.38 22.33 -29.50
CA TRP A 290 -31.53 22.94 -30.52
C TRP A 290 -30.65 21.89 -31.20
N GLU A 291 -30.09 22.28 -32.35
CA GLU A 291 -29.10 21.51 -33.10
C GLU A 291 -27.97 22.48 -33.50
N SER A 292 -26.72 22.10 -33.23
CA SER A 292 -25.55 22.97 -33.45
C SER A 292 -24.46 22.24 -34.23
N ASN A 293 -24.30 22.60 -35.51
CA ASN A 293 -23.20 22.11 -36.35
C ASN A 293 -21.84 22.69 -35.94
N LYS A 294 -21.82 23.79 -35.18
CA LYS A 294 -20.61 24.39 -34.62
C LYS A 294 -20.02 23.51 -33.52
N LEU A 295 -20.86 22.75 -32.83
CA LEU A 295 -20.47 21.74 -31.83
C LEU A 295 -20.23 20.37 -32.50
N SER A 296 -19.36 20.33 -33.51
CA SER A 296 -19.02 19.10 -34.25
C SER A 296 -18.21 18.10 -33.41
N VAL A 297 -18.87 17.12 -32.80
CA VAL A 297 -18.26 16.06 -31.99
C VAL A 297 -17.28 15.20 -32.80
N GLY A 298 -16.09 14.93 -32.25
CA GLY A 298 -15.10 14.00 -32.79
C GLY A 298 -15.39 12.55 -32.40
N SER A 299 -14.33 11.78 -32.13
CA SER A 299 -14.47 10.38 -31.66
C SER A 299 -14.83 10.30 -30.17
N ALA A 300 -14.33 11.23 -29.36
CA ALA A 300 -14.64 11.34 -27.94
C ALA A 300 -16.10 11.77 -27.72
N SER A 301 -16.78 11.13 -26.76
CA SER A 301 -18.17 11.45 -26.42
C SER A 301 -18.26 12.85 -25.76
N PRO A 302 -19.37 13.59 -25.92
CA PRO A 302 -19.55 14.89 -25.27
C PRO A 302 -19.60 14.75 -23.74
N VAL A 303 -18.95 15.66 -23.01
CA VAL A 303 -19.05 15.75 -21.54
C VAL A 303 -19.93 16.96 -21.20
N VAL A 304 -20.94 16.78 -20.35
CA VAL A 304 -21.90 17.84 -20.00
C VAL A 304 -21.98 17.97 -18.49
N HIS A 305 -21.81 19.19 -17.99
CA HIS A 305 -21.88 19.49 -16.56
C HIS A 305 -22.12 20.98 -16.34
N ASP A 306 -22.95 21.32 -15.35
CA ASP A 306 -23.19 22.70 -14.89
C ASP A 306 -23.48 23.71 -16.01
N GLY A 307 -24.34 23.31 -16.95
CA GLY A 307 -24.77 24.16 -18.06
C GLY A 307 -23.72 24.36 -19.17
N LYS A 308 -22.60 23.64 -19.10
CA LYS A 308 -21.53 23.65 -20.11
C LYS A 308 -21.42 22.30 -20.81
N ILE A 309 -21.03 22.35 -22.07
CA ILE A 309 -20.80 21.19 -22.94
C ILE A 309 -19.35 21.23 -23.40
N TYR A 310 -18.62 20.13 -23.21
CA TYR A 310 -17.24 19.99 -23.65
C TYR A 310 -17.14 18.90 -24.72
N ILE A 311 -16.61 19.28 -25.88
CA ILE A 311 -16.41 18.35 -27.00
C ILE A 311 -14.98 18.46 -27.54
N VAL A 312 -14.41 17.33 -27.94
CA VAL A 312 -13.16 17.32 -28.69
C VAL A 312 -13.48 17.10 -30.16
N LYS A 313 -13.23 18.13 -30.98
CA LYS A 313 -13.40 18.09 -32.43
C LYS A 313 -12.26 17.33 -33.09
N ARG A 314 -12.47 16.96 -34.36
CA ARG A 314 -11.38 16.47 -35.22
C ARG A 314 -10.24 17.51 -35.27
N ALA A 315 -9.01 17.02 -35.40
CA ALA A 315 -7.77 17.80 -35.35
C ALA A 315 -7.42 18.41 -33.98
N GLY A 316 -7.96 17.87 -32.88
CA GLY A 316 -7.51 18.23 -31.52
C GLY A 316 -7.93 19.64 -31.11
N VAL A 317 -9.21 20.00 -31.31
CA VAL A 317 -9.77 21.26 -30.79
C VAL A 317 -10.80 20.95 -29.74
N LEU A 318 -10.55 21.34 -28.49
CA LEU A 318 -11.53 21.33 -27.42
C LEU A 318 -12.45 22.54 -27.59
N SER A 319 -13.76 22.34 -27.57
CA SER A 319 -14.74 23.42 -27.60
C SER A 319 -15.66 23.32 -26.39
N CYS A 320 -15.86 24.44 -25.72
CA CYS A 320 -16.92 24.61 -24.73
C CYS A 320 -18.11 25.27 -25.39
N GLY A 321 -19.30 24.69 -25.23
CA GLY A 321 -20.57 25.31 -25.56
C GLY A 321 -21.47 25.44 -24.33
N ASP A 322 -22.57 26.16 -24.49
CA ASP A 322 -23.62 26.23 -23.47
C ASP A 322 -24.75 25.22 -23.76
N THR A 323 -25.45 24.80 -22.71
CA THR A 323 -26.57 23.86 -22.83
C THR A 323 -27.89 24.51 -23.26
N ALA A 324 -28.02 25.83 -23.16
CA ALA A 324 -29.29 26.53 -23.36
C ALA A 324 -29.61 26.73 -24.85
N GLU A 325 -28.63 27.17 -25.64
CA GLU A 325 -28.76 27.53 -27.05
C GLU A 325 -27.81 26.70 -27.94
N GLY A 326 -26.82 26.01 -27.37
CA GLY A 326 -25.84 25.23 -28.12
C GLY A 326 -24.80 26.10 -28.84
N ASP A 327 -24.59 27.32 -28.35
CA ASP A 327 -23.58 28.23 -28.87
C ASP A 327 -22.20 27.87 -28.33
N VAL A 328 -21.17 28.26 -29.08
CA VAL A 328 -19.78 28.02 -28.68
C VAL A 328 -19.34 29.18 -27.79
N LEU A 329 -18.98 28.87 -26.54
CA LEU A 329 -18.46 29.83 -25.58
C LEU A 329 -16.98 30.11 -25.84
N TRP A 330 -16.16 29.06 -25.98
CA TRP A 330 -14.74 29.20 -26.27
C TRP A 330 -14.17 27.94 -26.95
N GLN A 331 -12.96 28.06 -27.51
CA GLN A 331 -12.22 26.97 -28.14
C GLN A 331 -10.74 27.00 -27.76
N LEU A 332 -10.16 25.83 -27.57
CA LEU A 332 -8.77 25.63 -27.21
C LEU A 332 -8.13 24.58 -28.13
N ARG A 333 -6.96 24.88 -28.70
CA ARG A 333 -6.21 23.94 -29.53
C ARG A 333 -5.36 23.03 -28.62
N LEU A 334 -5.54 21.72 -28.78
CA LEU A 334 -4.79 20.66 -28.11
C LEU A 334 -3.74 20.05 -29.05
N LYS A 335 -2.81 19.28 -28.48
CA LYS A 335 -1.75 18.55 -29.17
C LYS A 335 -2.17 17.10 -29.39
N GLY A 336 -2.09 16.65 -30.64
CA GLY A 336 -2.37 15.26 -31.03
C GLY A 336 -3.85 14.95 -31.25
N THR A 337 -4.16 13.66 -31.31
CA THR A 337 -5.49 13.14 -31.69
C THR A 337 -6.13 12.39 -30.53
N PHE A 338 -7.38 12.71 -30.22
CA PHE A 338 -8.09 12.17 -29.05
C PHE A 338 -9.19 11.20 -29.47
N TRP A 339 -9.14 10.00 -28.89
CA TRP A 339 -10.09 8.90 -29.12
C TRP A 339 -10.83 8.60 -27.82
N ALA A 340 -10.07 8.54 -26.72
CA ALA A 340 -10.56 8.51 -25.37
C ALA A 340 -11.51 9.67 -25.08
N THR A 341 -12.64 9.37 -24.43
CA THR A 341 -13.54 10.40 -23.90
C THR A 341 -12.89 11.02 -22.67
N PRO A 342 -12.74 12.36 -22.60
CA PRO A 342 -12.13 12.99 -21.44
C PRO A 342 -13.03 12.86 -20.20
N VAL A 343 -12.45 13.01 -19.01
CA VAL A 343 -13.20 13.06 -17.76
C VAL A 343 -13.10 14.44 -17.13
N LEU A 344 -14.23 14.95 -16.63
CA LEU A 344 -14.30 16.20 -15.87
C LEU A 344 -14.28 15.90 -14.37
N ALA A 345 -13.33 16.49 -13.64
CA ALA A 345 -13.24 16.38 -12.20
C ALA A 345 -12.62 17.65 -11.62
N ASP A 346 -13.16 18.15 -10.50
CA ASP A 346 -12.72 19.36 -9.79
C ASP A 346 -12.41 20.57 -10.70
N GLY A 347 -13.30 20.89 -11.65
CA GLY A 347 -13.12 22.03 -12.56
C GLY A 347 -12.03 21.85 -13.63
N HIS A 348 -11.50 20.63 -13.79
CA HIS A 348 -10.48 20.27 -14.77
C HIS A 348 -10.96 19.14 -15.69
N LEU A 349 -10.70 19.27 -16.98
CA LEU A 349 -10.82 18.19 -17.96
C LEU A 349 -9.49 17.48 -18.12
N PHE A 350 -9.52 16.16 -17.99
CA PHE A 350 -8.37 15.30 -18.20
C PHE A 350 -8.49 14.63 -19.55
N LEU A 351 -7.62 15.03 -20.49
CA LEU A 351 -7.63 14.55 -21.86
C LEU A 351 -6.33 13.80 -22.14
N ILE A 352 -6.39 12.54 -22.53
CA ILE A 352 -5.22 11.77 -22.96
C ILE A 352 -5.37 11.42 -24.44
N ASN A 353 -4.38 11.80 -25.25
CA ASN A 353 -4.39 11.55 -26.67
C ASN A 353 -3.87 10.12 -26.98
N GLN A 354 -4.08 9.67 -28.22
CA GLN A 354 -3.72 8.32 -28.66
C GLN A 354 -2.23 7.96 -28.50
N ASP A 355 -1.35 8.98 -28.49
CA ASP A 355 0.09 8.81 -28.40
C ASP A 355 0.57 8.73 -26.94
N GLY A 356 -0.33 8.92 -25.96
CA GLY A 356 -0.01 8.89 -24.53
C GLY A 356 0.23 10.26 -23.91
N LEU A 357 0.04 11.36 -24.64
CA LEU A 357 0.17 12.71 -24.09
C LEU A 357 -1.15 13.13 -23.44
N ALA A 358 -1.09 13.30 -22.12
CA ALA A 358 -2.12 13.93 -21.32
C ALA A 358 -2.01 15.45 -21.38
N GLN A 359 -3.15 16.12 -21.44
CA GLN A 359 -3.31 17.56 -21.30
C GLN A 359 -4.47 17.84 -20.36
N ILE A 360 -4.19 18.52 -19.25
CA ILE A 360 -5.17 18.87 -18.23
C ILE A 360 -5.60 20.30 -18.47
N VAL A 361 -6.91 20.50 -18.66
CA VAL A 361 -7.48 21.78 -19.01
C VAL A 361 -8.35 22.28 -17.88
N LYS A 362 -8.03 23.45 -17.33
CA LYS A 362 -8.89 24.17 -16.40
C LYS A 362 -10.05 24.82 -17.16
N VAL A 363 -11.30 24.65 -16.68
CA VAL A 363 -12.53 25.01 -17.44
C VAL A 363 -13.56 25.88 -16.69
N ASP A 364 -13.23 26.31 -15.48
CA ASP A 364 -14.04 27.20 -14.64
C ASP A 364 -14.03 28.68 -15.11
N GLY A 365 -13.02 29.09 -15.88
CA GLY A 365 -12.88 30.44 -16.43
C GLY A 365 -13.74 30.77 -17.67
N GLU A 366 -13.54 31.98 -18.20
CA GLU A 366 -14.14 32.46 -19.47
C GLU A 366 -13.55 31.77 -20.71
N GLU A 367 -12.34 31.21 -20.59
CA GLU A 367 -11.66 30.40 -21.60
C GLU A 367 -11.08 29.14 -20.95
N GLY A 368 -10.79 28.12 -21.76
CA GLY A 368 -10.07 26.93 -21.31
C GLY A 368 -8.56 27.14 -21.33
N GLU A 369 -7.85 26.69 -20.29
CA GLU A 369 -6.39 26.81 -20.17
C GLU A 369 -5.75 25.44 -19.95
N VAL A 370 -4.76 25.06 -20.77
CA VAL A 370 -3.93 23.87 -20.48
C VAL A 370 -3.01 24.22 -19.31
N VAL A 371 -3.26 23.62 -18.15
CA VAL A 371 -2.50 23.88 -16.92
C VAL A 371 -1.37 22.87 -16.70
N SER A 372 -1.48 21.69 -17.29
CA SER A 372 -0.47 20.63 -17.17
C SER A 372 -0.48 19.72 -18.39
N GLU A 373 0.69 19.21 -18.74
CA GLU A 373 0.88 18.19 -19.77
C GLU A 373 1.79 17.09 -19.20
N TYR A 374 1.54 15.85 -19.58
CA TYR A 374 2.36 14.71 -19.17
C TYR A 374 2.35 13.63 -20.24
N ASP A 375 3.52 13.09 -20.59
CA ASP A 375 3.67 12.04 -21.60
C ASP A 375 3.92 10.69 -20.90
N PHE A 376 3.03 9.73 -21.09
CA PHE A 376 3.14 8.40 -20.48
C PHE A 376 4.17 7.49 -21.16
N GLY A 377 4.72 7.90 -22.31
CA GLY A 377 5.67 7.10 -23.07
C GLY A 377 5.08 5.81 -23.65
N GLU A 378 3.76 5.65 -23.63
CA GLU A 378 3.02 4.55 -24.23
C GLU A 378 1.68 5.03 -24.78
N PRO A 379 1.17 4.43 -25.88
CA PRO A 379 -0.15 4.76 -26.41
C PRO A 379 -1.26 4.58 -25.38
N VAL A 380 -2.22 5.51 -25.36
CA VAL A 380 -3.41 5.46 -24.51
C VAL A 380 -4.65 5.64 -25.37
N LEU A 381 -5.45 4.58 -25.49
CA LEU A 381 -6.67 4.58 -26.30
C LEU A 381 -7.95 4.50 -25.46
N GLY A 382 -7.85 4.03 -24.21
CA GLY A 382 -8.97 3.91 -23.28
C GLY A 382 -9.33 5.23 -22.59
N SER A 383 -10.59 5.39 -22.20
CA SER A 383 -11.02 6.58 -21.45
C SER A 383 -10.61 6.47 -19.98
N PRO A 384 -10.21 7.57 -19.33
CA PRO A 384 -9.92 7.57 -17.90
C PRO A 384 -11.18 7.31 -17.07
N ALA A 385 -10.97 6.71 -15.90
CA ALA A 385 -11.95 6.54 -14.84
C ALA A 385 -11.50 7.31 -13.59
N VAL A 386 -12.44 7.74 -12.76
CA VAL A 386 -12.13 8.51 -11.55
C VAL A 386 -12.86 7.90 -10.36
N ALA A 387 -12.12 7.67 -9.28
CA ALA A 387 -12.65 7.19 -8.02
C ALA A 387 -11.69 7.57 -6.89
N ASP A 388 -12.25 7.93 -5.73
CA ASP A 388 -11.52 8.19 -4.48
C ASP A 388 -10.29 9.11 -4.64
N GLY A 389 -10.47 10.27 -5.28
CA GLY A 389 -9.41 11.25 -5.50
C GLY A 389 -8.30 10.83 -6.47
N ALA A 390 -8.52 9.75 -7.23
CA ALA A 390 -7.58 9.21 -8.20
C ALA A 390 -8.19 9.05 -9.60
N ILE A 391 -7.32 9.10 -10.60
CA ILE A 391 -7.62 8.92 -12.02
C ILE A 391 -6.92 7.65 -12.49
N TYR A 392 -7.67 6.73 -13.07
CA TYR A 392 -7.19 5.45 -13.58
C TYR A 392 -7.31 5.44 -15.09
N PHE A 393 -6.31 4.92 -15.79
CA PHE A 393 -6.42 4.67 -17.23
C PHE A 393 -5.50 3.55 -17.68
N ARG A 394 -5.85 2.98 -18.82
CA ARG A 394 -5.11 1.90 -19.47
C ARG A 394 -4.26 2.46 -20.60
N GLY A 395 -2.94 2.28 -20.49
CA GLY A 395 -2.01 2.34 -21.62
C GLY A 395 -1.89 1.01 -22.34
N GLU A 396 -1.09 0.98 -23.40
CA GLU A 396 -0.83 -0.21 -24.22
C GLU A 396 -0.31 -1.39 -23.38
N SER A 397 0.64 -1.13 -22.48
CA SER A 397 1.32 -2.16 -21.69
C SER A 397 0.98 -2.11 -20.21
N ASN A 398 0.34 -1.03 -19.72
CA ASN A 398 0.19 -0.81 -18.29
C ASN A 398 -1.15 -0.19 -17.89
N LEU A 399 -1.61 -0.54 -16.69
CA LEU A 399 -2.67 0.15 -15.97
C LEU A 399 -2.02 1.18 -15.04
N TRP A 400 -2.53 2.40 -15.07
CA TRP A 400 -2.00 3.51 -14.30
C TRP A 400 -3.05 4.01 -13.31
N LYS A 401 -2.57 4.37 -12.11
CA LYS A 401 -3.31 5.20 -11.15
C LYS A 401 -2.55 6.50 -10.94
N MET A 402 -3.21 7.62 -11.23
CA MET A 402 -2.76 8.96 -10.92
C MET A 402 -3.54 9.47 -9.71
N ALA A 403 -2.90 9.83 -8.61
CA ALA A 403 -3.59 10.34 -7.42
C ALA A 403 -2.93 11.62 -6.88
N GLY A 404 -3.74 12.45 -6.21
CA GLY A 404 -3.23 13.60 -5.49
C GLY A 404 -2.46 13.13 -4.27
N SER A 405 -1.55 13.96 -3.78
CA SER A 405 -0.76 13.67 -2.58
C SER A 405 -1.63 13.74 -1.31
N PHE A 406 -2.65 12.89 -1.23
CA PHE A 406 -3.32 12.49 0.00
C PHE A 406 -3.01 11.01 0.19
N LEU A 407 -1.92 10.75 0.92
CA LEU A 407 -1.67 9.50 1.65
C LEU A 407 -1.75 8.20 0.84
N VAL A 408 -0.89 8.06 -0.17
CA VAL A 408 -0.11 6.84 -0.36
C VAL A 408 1.32 7.29 -0.62
N VAL A 409 2.26 6.96 0.27
CA VAL A 409 3.67 6.99 -0.09
C VAL A 409 3.85 5.88 -1.12
N SER A 410 3.79 6.22 -2.40
CA SER A 410 4.24 5.32 -3.45
C SER A 410 5.01 6.07 -4.54
N ALA A 411 6.19 5.52 -4.79
CA ALA A 411 6.94 5.56 -6.04
C ALA A 411 7.40 6.92 -6.60
N SER A 412 7.67 7.93 -5.76
CA SER A 412 8.82 8.77 -6.05
C SER A 412 10.09 7.94 -5.82
N ASN A 413 10.91 7.68 -6.84
CA ASN A 413 12.24 7.09 -6.63
C ASN A 413 13.15 7.99 -5.78
N SER A 414 12.71 9.19 -5.42
CA SER A 414 13.38 10.07 -4.47
C SER A 414 12.49 11.17 -3.88
N ILE A 415 12.87 11.71 -2.71
CA ILE A 415 12.23 12.88 -2.07
C ILE A 415 13.29 13.95 -1.75
N GLU A 416 13.08 15.19 -2.19
CA GLU A 416 13.91 16.33 -1.77
C GLU A 416 13.43 16.89 -0.44
N ILE A 417 14.31 16.93 0.56
CA ILE A 417 14.00 17.49 1.87
C ILE A 417 14.16 19.00 1.84
N GLN A 418 13.04 19.71 2.07
CA GLN A 418 13.03 21.15 2.17
C GLN A 418 13.67 21.61 3.49
N THR A 419 14.57 22.60 3.37
CA THR A 419 15.20 23.24 4.53
C THR A 419 14.16 23.95 5.40
N THR A 420 14.46 24.08 6.69
CA THR A 420 13.56 24.71 7.66
C THR A 420 14.35 25.48 8.72
N GLY A 421 13.63 26.33 9.45
CA GLY A 421 14.12 26.94 10.68
C GLY A 421 14.19 25.95 11.86
N PRO A 422 14.45 26.44 13.08
CA PRO A 422 14.40 25.61 14.28
C PRO A 422 13.08 24.86 14.42
N ILE A 423 13.14 23.53 14.57
CA ILE A 423 11.94 22.68 14.72
C ILE A 423 11.49 22.67 16.17
N HIS A 424 10.22 23.00 16.41
CA HIS A 424 9.62 22.98 17.73
C HIS A 424 8.34 22.14 17.72
N GLY A 425 8.16 21.27 18.71
CA GLY A 425 6.91 20.52 18.81
C GLY A 425 7.00 19.29 19.70
N SER A 426 5.91 18.52 19.68
CA SER A 426 5.83 17.23 20.34
C SER A 426 5.44 16.17 19.32
N ILE A 427 5.95 14.96 19.49
CA ILE A 427 5.62 13.83 18.64
C ILE A 427 5.58 12.54 19.44
N ARG A 428 4.67 11.65 19.06
CA ARG A 428 4.60 10.29 19.59
C ARG A 428 4.90 9.29 18.46
N PRO A 429 6.13 8.73 18.38
CA PRO A 429 6.44 7.68 17.43
C PRO A 429 5.48 6.48 17.56
N PRO A 430 5.32 5.66 16.50
CA PRO A 430 4.51 4.46 16.56
C PRO A 430 5.12 3.43 17.53
N GLY A 431 4.40 2.33 17.77
CA GLY A 431 4.87 1.26 18.65
C GLY A 431 6.22 0.67 18.24
N SER A 432 6.98 0.17 19.20
CA SER A 432 8.26 -0.48 18.91
C SER A 432 8.06 -1.78 18.14
N LYS A 433 8.67 -1.86 16.95
CA LYS A 433 8.73 -3.09 16.16
C LYS A 433 9.37 -4.24 16.94
N SER A 434 10.48 -3.93 17.61
CA SER A 434 11.28 -4.91 18.36
C SER A 434 10.50 -5.52 19.52
N ILE A 435 9.66 -4.72 20.20
CA ILE A 435 8.75 -5.20 21.23
C ILE A 435 7.60 -5.99 20.60
N THR A 436 6.97 -5.44 19.56
CA THR A 436 5.82 -6.06 18.86
C THR A 436 6.14 -7.48 18.41
N ASN A 437 7.24 -7.70 17.68
CA ASN A 437 7.59 -9.03 17.17
C ASN A 437 7.95 -10.04 18.28
N ARG A 438 8.51 -9.59 19.41
CA ARG A 438 8.75 -10.46 20.57
C ARG A 438 7.44 -10.82 21.28
N ALA A 439 6.57 -9.84 21.47
CA ALA A 439 5.28 -10.02 22.10
C ALA A 439 4.37 -10.92 21.27
N LEU A 440 4.40 -10.84 19.92
CA LEU A 440 3.65 -11.73 19.03
C LEU A 440 4.06 -13.20 19.19
N ILE A 441 5.37 -13.49 19.28
CA ILE A 441 5.87 -14.85 19.52
C ILE A 441 5.43 -15.35 20.90
N CYS A 442 5.59 -14.54 21.95
CA CYS A 442 5.16 -14.90 23.29
C CYS A 442 3.62 -15.11 23.36
N ALA A 443 2.85 -14.28 22.66
CA ALA A 443 1.39 -14.35 22.56
C ALA A 443 0.91 -15.61 21.85
N ALA A 444 1.49 -15.95 20.70
CA ALA A 444 1.18 -17.18 19.96
C ALA A 444 1.48 -18.43 20.81
N LEU A 445 2.59 -18.40 21.54
CA LEU A 445 2.97 -19.48 22.44
C LEU A 445 2.21 -19.46 23.77
N ALA A 446 1.51 -18.38 24.14
CA ALA A 446 0.79 -18.28 25.41
C ALA A 446 -0.46 -19.17 25.46
N ARG A 447 -0.99 -19.40 26.67
CA ARG A 447 -2.32 -20.00 26.84
C ARG A 447 -3.37 -18.90 26.95
N GLY A 448 -4.30 -18.85 26.00
CA GLY A 448 -5.40 -17.86 25.96
C GLY A 448 -5.13 -16.72 24.98
N THR A 449 -6.04 -15.74 24.93
CA THR A 449 -5.95 -14.62 23.99
C THR A 449 -5.15 -13.46 24.57
N THR A 450 -4.08 -13.06 23.89
CA THR A 450 -3.30 -11.86 24.23
C THR A 450 -3.69 -10.73 23.30
N THR A 451 -3.85 -9.52 23.83
CA THR A 451 -4.08 -8.30 23.01
C THR A 451 -2.91 -7.34 23.20
N LEU A 452 -2.18 -7.09 22.12
CA LEU A 452 -1.16 -6.06 22.04
C LEU A 452 -1.85 -4.73 21.74
N VAL A 453 -1.52 -3.67 22.48
CA VAL A 453 -2.09 -2.32 22.31
C VAL A 453 -0.97 -1.33 22.00
N GLY A 454 -1.19 -0.49 20.98
CA GLY A 454 -0.19 0.42 20.45
C GLY A 454 0.84 -0.30 19.57
N ALA A 455 0.47 -1.43 18.97
CA ALA A 455 1.33 -2.17 18.06
C ALA A 455 1.54 -1.36 16.76
N LEU A 456 2.74 -1.47 16.20
CA LEU A 456 3.08 -0.83 14.93
C LEU A 456 2.56 -1.66 13.76
N ASP A 457 1.78 -1.03 12.88
CA ASP A 457 1.52 -1.56 11.55
C ASP A 457 2.68 -1.17 10.61
N SER A 458 3.57 -2.13 10.34
CA SER A 458 4.68 -2.02 9.39
C SER A 458 4.87 -3.34 8.67
N ASP A 459 5.68 -3.36 7.60
CA ASP A 459 5.90 -4.58 6.80
C ASP A 459 6.39 -5.75 7.67
N ASP A 460 7.39 -5.51 8.53
CA ASP A 460 7.90 -6.52 9.46
C ASP A 460 6.82 -7.07 10.42
N THR A 461 5.87 -6.24 10.88
CA THR A 461 4.75 -6.69 11.72
C THR A 461 3.75 -7.51 10.89
N ARG A 462 3.41 -7.04 9.69
CA ARG A 462 2.48 -7.72 8.77
C ARG A 462 3.02 -9.10 8.39
N VAL A 463 4.29 -9.18 8.02
CA VAL A 463 4.98 -10.44 7.73
C VAL A 463 4.94 -11.42 8.91
N MET A 464 5.14 -10.94 10.15
CA MET A 464 5.00 -11.80 11.34
C MET A 464 3.55 -12.26 11.54
N VAL A 465 2.58 -11.37 11.40
CA VAL A 465 1.14 -11.69 11.53
C VAL A 465 0.73 -12.73 10.49
N ASP A 466 1.12 -12.56 9.24
CA ASP A 466 0.77 -13.45 8.15
C ASP A 466 1.45 -14.82 8.30
N ALA A 467 2.71 -14.84 8.74
CA ALA A 467 3.39 -16.09 9.09
C ALA A 467 2.66 -16.83 10.22
N LEU A 468 2.20 -16.14 11.27
CA LEU A 468 1.42 -16.76 12.34
C LEU A 468 0.07 -17.30 11.83
N LYS A 469 -0.63 -16.56 10.96
CA LYS A 469 -1.87 -17.01 10.30
C LYS A 469 -1.63 -18.27 9.46
N GLN A 470 -0.56 -18.30 8.65
CA GLN A 470 -0.17 -19.48 7.86
C GLN A 470 0.16 -20.70 8.72
N LEU A 471 0.69 -20.47 9.93
CA LEU A 471 0.92 -21.51 10.92
C LEU A 471 -0.35 -21.97 11.66
N GLY A 472 -1.51 -21.38 11.32
CA GLY A 472 -2.83 -21.74 11.83
C GLY A 472 -3.23 -21.06 13.15
N PHE A 473 -2.52 -20.00 13.55
CA PHE A 473 -2.95 -19.18 14.69
C PHE A 473 -4.08 -18.23 14.27
N THR A 474 -5.04 -18.01 15.17
CA THR A 474 -6.04 -16.95 15.00
C THR A 474 -5.39 -15.63 15.40
N VAL A 475 -5.21 -14.73 14.43
CA VAL A 475 -4.64 -13.40 14.64
C VAL A 475 -5.56 -12.34 14.04
N ASP A 476 -6.07 -11.46 14.89
CA ASP A 476 -6.85 -10.30 14.51
C ASP A 476 -5.98 -9.04 14.61
N HIS A 477 -5.80 -8.33 13.50
CA HIS A 477 -4.93 -7.16 13.41
C HIS A 477 -5.77 -5.95 13.01
N ASP A 478 -6.17 -5.17 14.01
CA ASP A 478 -6.90 -3.92 13.83
C ASP A 478 -5.89 -2.76 13.72
N LYS A 479 -5.61 -2.38 12.47
CA LYS A 479 -4.70 -1.29 12.12
C LYS A 479 -5.18 0.06 12.65
N ALA A 480 -6.49 0.32 12.60
CA ALA A 480 -7.08 1.59 13.01
C ALA A 480 -7.00 1.79 14.53
N ALA A 481 -7.25 0.72 15.29
CA ALA A 481 -7.11 0.74 16.75
C ALA A 481 -5.66 0.54 17.23
N ALA A 482 -4.71 0.26 16.33
CA ALA A 482 -3.34 -0.14 16.64
C ALA A 482 -3.28 -1.32 17.63
N THR A 483 -4.12 -2.33 17.40
CA THR A 483 -4.19 -3.53 18.24
C THR A 483 -3.98 -4.82 17.47
N ILE A 484 -3.34 -5.80 18.11
CA ILE A 484 -3.20 -7.15 17.57
C ILE A 484 -3.64 -8.15 18.64
N ALA A 485 -4.70 -8.91 18.38
CA ALA A 485 -5.16 -9.99 19.24
C ALA A 485 -4.71 -11.35 18.68
N VAL A 486 -4.06 -12.16 19.51
CA VAL A 486 -3.56 -13.50 19.14
C VAL A 486 -4.16 -14.54 20.08
N GLU A 487 -4.85 -15.52 19.52
CA GLU A 487 -5.29 -16.70 20.28
C GLU A 487 -4.13 -17.68 20.47
N GLY A 488 -3.51 -17.63 21.65
CA GLY A 488 -2.36 -18.44 21.98
C GLY A 488 -2.69 -19.92 22.19
N ARG A 489 -1.79 -20.80 21.74
CA ARG A 489 -1.96 -22.26 21.70
C ARG A 489 -1.10 -23.02 22.72
N GLY A 490 -0.57 -22.32 23.73
CA GLY A 490 0.13 -22.94 24.86
C GLY A 490 1.38 -23.75 24.46
N GLY A 491 2.16 -23.23 23.51
CA GLY A 491 3.37 -23.88 22.99
C GLY A 491 3.17 -24.80 21.79
N GLN A 492 1.92 -25.01 21.36
CA GLN A 492 1.63 -25.85 20.19
C GLN A 492 1.62 -25.01 18.91
N ILE A 493 2.27 -25.52 17.86
CA ILE A 493 2.12 -25.00 16.50
C ILE A 493 0.92 -25.70 15.85
N PRO A 494 -0.15 -24.98 15.42
CA PRO A 494 -1.40 -25.59 14.97
C PRO A 494 -1.27 -26.53 13.77
N VAL A 495 -0.46 -26.16 12.78
CA VAL A 495 -0.24 -26.98 11.58
C VAL A 495 0.98 -27.87 11.72
N ARG A 496 1.00 -28.98 10.96
CA ARG A 496 2.15 -29.91 10.89
C ARG A 496 3.12 -29.60 9.77
N SER A 497 2.74 -28.75 8.83
CA SER A 497 3.61 -28.30 7.76
C SER A 497 3.17 -26.96 7.23
N ALA A 498 4.15 -26.12 6.90
CA ALA A 498 3.94 -24.85 6.20
C ALA A 498 5.21 -24.49 5.43
N ASP A 499 5.05 -23.79 4.32
CA ASP A 499 6.12 -23.08 3.62
C ASP A 499 5.90 -21.59 3.85
N VAL A 500 6.71 -21.00 4.71
CA VAL A 500 6.50 -19.65 5.23
C VAL A 500 7.52 -18.72 4.59
N TYR A 501 7.01 -17.77 3.81
CA TYR A 501 7.80 -16.70 3.21
C TYR A 501 7.82 -15.48 4.14
N VAL A 502 9.01 -15.04 4.56
CA VAL A 502 9.19 -13.96 5.55
C VAL A 502 9.79 -12.68 4.95
N GLU A 503 9.72 -12.54 3.62
CA GLU A 503 10.19 -11.37 2.87
C GLU A 503 11.61 -10.93 3.30
N ALA A 504 11.80 -9.64 3.62
CA ALA A 504 13.04 -9.07 4.14
C ALA A 504 13.13 -9.06 5.68
N SER A 505 12.16 -9.67 6.38
CA SER A 505 12.01 -9.56 7.83
C SER A 505 12.98 -10.45 8.60
N GLY A 506 14.11 -9.87 9.03
CA GLY A 506 15.14 -10.60 9.75
C GLY A 506 14.74 -11.04 11.16
N THR A 507 13.84 -10.30 11.81
CA THR A 507 13.33 -10.68 13.14
C THR A 507 12.37 -11.86 13.03
N THR A 508 11.46 -11.83 12.04
CA THR A 508 10.54 -12.94 11.76
C THR A 508 11.30 -14.21 11.38
N MET A 509 12.27 -14.14 10.47
CA MET A 509 13.13 -15.28 10.10
C MET A 509 13.74 -15.95 11.33
N ARG A 510 14.41 -15.18 12.20
CA ARG A 510 15.14 -15.71 13.37
C ARG A 510 14.20 -16.22 14.46
N PHE A 511 13.12 -15.51 14.75
CA PHE A 511 12.21 -15.90 15.82
C PHE A 511 11.37 -17.12 15.43
N LEU A 512 10.88 -17.19 14.19
CA LEU A 512 10.16 -18.36 13.70
C LEU A 512 11.07 -19.58 13.57
N THR A 513 12.34 -19.40 13.18
CA THR A 513 13.31 -20.51 13.16
C THR A 513 13.37 -21.23 14.52
N ALA A 514 13.44 -20.48 15.62
CA ALA A 514 13.41 -21.06 16.96
C ALA A 514 12.03 -21.60 17.35
N MET A 515 10.97 -20.82 17.14
CA MET A 515 9.59 -21.19 17.51
C MET A 515 9.12 -22.48 16.82
N LEU A 516 9.42 -22.66 15.54
CA LEU A 516 8.96 -23.81 14.76
C LEU A 516 9.61 -25.13 15.20
N THR A 517 10.75 -25.09 15.88
CA THR A 517 11.34 -26.31 16.48
C THR A 517 10.43 -26.96 17.54
N LEU A 518 9.50 -26.19 18.13
CA LEU A 518 8.52 -26.66 19.12
C LEU A 518 7.38 -27.48 18.48
N GLY A 519 7.16 -27.35 17.17
CA GLY A 519 6.09 -28.04 16.45
C GLY A 519 6.29 -29.54 16.30
N GLN A 520 5.38 -30.16 15.54
CA GLN A 520 5.42 -31.57 15.16
C GLN A 520 5.22 -31.68 13.65
N GLY A 521 6.30 -31.86 12.88
CA GLY A 521 6.24 -32.02 11.43
C GLY A 521 7.35 -31.29 10.67
N LYS A 522 7.06 -30.77 9.47
CA LYS A 522 8.05 -30.21 8.55
C LYS A 522 7.68 -28.79 8.14
N PHE A 523 8.54 -27.82 8.44
CA PHE A 523 8.36 -26.42 8.07
C PHE A 523 9.49 -25.95 7.17
N ARG A 524 9.18 -25.05 6.23
CA ARG A 524 10.17 -24.36 5.41
C ARG A 524 10.08 -22.85 5.68
N LEU A 525 11.23 -22.19 5.82
CA LEU A 525 11.35 -20.75 5.99
C LEU A 525 12.25 -20.18 4.89
N ASP A 526 11.75 -19.20 4.14
CA ASP A 526 12.45 -18.55 3.04
C ASP A 526 12.14 -17.05 3.02
N GLY A 527 12.87 -16.27 2.22
CA GLY A 527 12.65 -14.83 2.05
C GLY A 527 13.22 -14.31 0.75
N VAL A 528 13.37 -12.99 0.65
CA VAL A 528 13.95 -12.31 -0.53
C VAL A 528 15.40 -12.75 -0.76
N PRO A 529 15.98 -12.56 -1.97
CA PRO A 529 17.37 -12.94 -2.27
C PRO A 529 18.38 -12.46 -1.22
N ARG A 530 18.25 -11.20 -0.77
CA ARG A 530 19.10 -10.64 0.29
C ARG A 530 18.97 -11.40 1.62
N MET A 531 17.79 -11.89 1.98
CA MET A 531 17.60 -12.72 3.18
C MET A 531 18.44 -14.00 3.12
N ARG A 532 18.59 -14.59 1.92
CA ARG A 532 19.37 -15.81 1.67
C ARG A 532 20.89 -15.60 1.77
N GLU A 533 21.32 -14.36 1.98
CA GLU A 533 22.71 -13.99 2.24
C GLU A 533 22.96 -13.65 3.71
N ARG A 534 21.90 -13.57 4.53
CA ARG A 534 22.02 -13.17 5.94
C ARG A 534 22.39 -14.35 6.83
N PRO A 535 23.39 -14.20 7.71
CA PRO A 535 23.82 -15.28 8.58
C PRO A 535 22.71 -15.65 9.57
N ILE A 536 22.53 -16.96 9.74
CA ILE A 536 21.66 -17.59 10.75
C ILE A 536 22.31 -18.82 11.42
N ALA A 537 23.55 -19.16 11.04
CA ALA A 537 24.26 -20.35 11.48
C ALA A 537 24.29 -20.53 12.99
N ASP A 538 24.67 -19.49 13.74
CA ASP A 538 24.81 -19.59 15.20
C ASP A 538 23.48 -19.92 15.91
N LEU A 539 22.35 -19.48 15.36
CA LEU A 539 21.03 -19.85 15.87
C LEU A 539 20.72 -21.32 15.58
N VAL A 540 20.98 -21.77 14.35
CA VAL A 540 20.73 -23.15 13.94
C VAL A 540 21.58 -24.11 14.78
N GLU A 541 22.88 -23.83 14.92
CA GLU A 541 23.80 -24.64 15.72
C GLU A 541 23.40 -24.69 17.20
N ALA A 542 22.93 -23.57 17.77
CA ALA A 542 22.42 -23.55 19.14
C ALA A 542 21.14 -24.40 19.29
N LEU A 543 20.23 -24.36 18.31
CA LEU A 543 19.02 -25.19 18.32
C LEU A 543 19.33 -26.69 18.12
N GLU A 544 20.32 -27.02 17.29
CA GLU A 544 20.78 -28.40 17.07
C GLU A 544 21.40 -29.00 18.35
N GLN A 545 22.17 -28.22 19.13
CA GLN A 545 22.66 -28.63 20.46
C GLN A 545 21.50 -29.03 21.40
N LEU A 546 20.33 -28.39 21.27
CA LEU A 546 19.12 -28.70 22.01
C LEU A 546 18.26 -29.82 21.38
N GLY A 547 18.76 -30.45 20.33
CA GLY A 547 18.16 -31.59 19.65
C GLY A 547 17.21 -31.25 18.50
N ALA A 548 17.21 -30.01 17.99
CA ALA A 548 16.49 -29.66 16.77
C ALA A 548 17.12 -30.34 15.53
N ASN A 549 16.32 -30.56 14.50
CA ASN A 549 16.77 -31.03 13.19
C ASN A 549 16.42 -29.99 12.14
N ILE A 550 17.43 -29.23 11.70
CA ILE A 550 17.29 -28.14 10.74
C ILE A 550 18.25 -28.40 9.57
N LYS A 551 17.81 -28.12 8.35
CA LYS A 551 18.61 -28.27 7.14
C LYS A 551 18.62 -26.97 6.35
N TYR A 552 19.79 -26.59 5.85
CA TYR A 552 19.92 -25.56 4.83
C TYR A 552 19.48 -26.15 3.49
N GLU A 553 18.58 -25.45 2.79
CA GLU A 553 18.12 -25.90 1.47
C GLU A 553 19.09 -25.51 0.35
N ALA A 554 19.73 -24.34 0.48
CA ALA A 554 20.64 -23.80 -0.52
C ALA A 554 22.05 -23.60 0.05
N ASN A 555 22.34 -22.41 0.59
CA ASN A 555 23.67 -22.05 1.07
C ASN A 555 23.82 -22.40 2.56
N PRO A 556 24.84 -23.19 2.96
CA PRO A 556 25.12 -23.43 4.37
C PRO A 556 25.30 -22.11 5.14
N GLY A 557 24.61 -22.00 6.28
CA GLY A 557 24.71 -20.85 7.19
C GLY A 557 23.72 -19.71 6.92
N CYS A 558 22.95 -19.76 5.83
CA CYS A 558 21.94 -18.77 5.47
C CYS A 558 20.60 -19.45 5.09
N PRO A 559 19.45 -18.76 5.17
CA PRO A 559 18.19 -19.27 4.63
C PRO A 559 18.27 -19.59 3.12
N PRO A 560 17.38 -20.44 2.56
CA PRO A 560 16.20 -21.03 3.19
C PRO A 560 16.51 -22.19 4.15
N LEU A 561 15.65 -22.37 5.15
CA LEU A 561 15.75 -23.43 6.16
C LEU A 561 14.58 -24.41 6.06
N VAL A 562 14.86 -25.70 6.24
CA VAL A 562 13.87 -26.75 6.44
C VAL A 562 13.99 -27.31 7.85
N ILE A 563 12.93 -27.19 8.64
CA ILE A 563 12.87 -27.59 10.05
C ILE A 563 12.02 -28.85 10.18
N HIS A 564 12.65 -29.95 10.61
CA HIS A 564 11.98 -31.19 10.98
C HIS A 564 11.70 -31.18 12.49
N ALA A 565 10.57 -30.57 12.86
CA ALA A 565 10.22 -30.27 14.23
C ALA A 565 9.72 -31.50 15.00
N THR A 566 10.32 -31.74 16.17
CA THR A 566 9.92 -32.81 17.12
C THR A 566 9.94 -32.34 18.58
N GLY A 567 10.03 -31.02 18.80
CA GLY A 567 10.23 -30.39 20.10
C GLY A 567 11.71 -30.30 20.52
N LEU A 568 11.99 -29.44 21.51
CA LEU A 568 13.34 -29.25 22.07
C LEU A 568 13.57 -30.10 23.32
N LYS A 569 14.77 -30.66 23.47
CA LYS A 569 15.14 -31.48 24.65
C LYS A 569 15.44 -30.64 25.90
N GLY A 570 16.06 -29.48 25.71
CA GLY A 570 16.66 -28.70 26.80
C GLY A 570 18.08 -29.16 27.13
N GLY A 571 18.69 -28.58 28.16
CA GLY A 571 20.09 -28.83 28.53
C GLY A 571 21.01 -27.63 28.34
N ASP A 572 22.32 -27.89 28.33
CA ASP A 572 23.35 -26.87 28.13
C ASP A 572 23.51 -26.55 26.63
N VAL A 573 23.59 -25.26 26.30
CA VAL A 573 23.79 -24.76 24.94
C VAL A 573 24.78 -23.60 24.95
N SER A 574 25.66 -23.56 23.96
CA SER A 574 26.54 -22.43 23.71
C SER A 574 26.09 -21.66 22.47
N ILE A 575 26.14 -20.32 22.55
CA ILE A 575 25.77 -19.44 21.44
C ILE A 575 26.69 -18.22 21.41
N ARG A 576 27.11 -17.80 20.21
CA ARG A 576 27.92 -16.60 20.03
C ARG A 576 27.11 -15.33 20.30
N GLY A 577 27.68 -14.45 21.12
CA GLY A 577 27.07 -13.17 21.50
C GLY A 577 27.46 -12.00 20.60
N ASP A 578 28.50 -12.14 19.79
CA ASP A 578 29.17 -11.04 19.09
C ASP A 578 28.63 -10.76 17.67
N ILE A 579 27.71 -11.60 17.19
CA ILE A 579 27.12 -11.47 15.83
C ILE A 579 25.74 -10.81 15.87
N SER A 580 24.77 -11.41 16.56
CA SER A 580 23.39 -10.88 16.59
C SER A 580 22.65 -11.23 17.89
N SER A 581 22.12 -10.21 18.56
CA SER A 581 21.24 -10.38 19.73
C SER A 581 19.92 -11.08 19.41
N GLN A 582 19.50 -11.10 18.13
CA GLN A 582 18.26 -11.72 17.69
C GLN A 582 18.32 -13.26 17.75
N PHE A 583 19.50 -13.87 17.58
CA PHE A 583 19.66 -15.32 17.71
C PHE A 583 19.37 -15.77 19.14
N LEU A 584 20.04 -15.16 20.11
CA LEU A 584 19.81 -15.42 21.52
C LEU A 584 18.36 -15.11 21.91
N SER A 585 17.77 -14.03 21.41
CA SER A 585 16.38 -13.68 21.68
C SER A 585 15.38 -14.72 21.17
N GLY A 586 15.54 -15.23 19.94
CA GLY A 586 14.69 -16.28 19.38
C GLY A 586 14.78 -17.57 20.19
N LEU A 587 16.02 -18.00 20.51
CA LEU A 587 16.27 -19.15 21.39
C LEU A 587 15.58 -18.98 22.76
N MET A 588 15.74 -17.81 23.37
CA MET A 588 15.15 -17.51 24.68
C MET A 588 13.64 -17.63 24.68
N MET A 589 12.97 -17.14 23.63
CA MET A 589 11.51 -17.16 23.56
C MET A 589 10.94 -18.58 23.37
N ALA A 590 11.68 -19.47 22.70
CA ALA A 590 11.27 -20.88 22.49
C ALA A 590 11.63 -21.79 23.68
N ALA A 591 12.72 -21.50 24.39
CA ALA A 591 13.27 -22.33 25.47
C ALA A 591 12.27 -22.75 26.59
N PRO A 592 11.27 -21.94 27.01
CA PRO A 592 10.32 -22.33 28.05
C PRO A 592 9.55 -23.63 27.74
N TYR A 593 9.40 -23.98 26.47
CA TYR A 593 8.68 -25.17 26.02
C TYR A 593 9.59 -26.39 25.75
N ALA A 594 10.88 -26.30 26.08
CA ALA A 594 11.77 -27.46 26.07
C ALA A 594 11.37 -28.50 27.14
N LYS A 595 11.78 -29.76 26.96
CA LYS A 595 11.48 -30.85 27.91
C LYS A 595 12.21 -30.71 29.25
N SER A 596 13.31 -29.98 29.30
CA SER A 596 14.11 -29.72 30.49
C SER A 596 14.70 -28.30 30.45
N PRO A 597 15.14 -27.71 31.57
CA PRO A 597 15.67 -26.35 31.62
C PRO A 597 16.79 -26.11 30.60
N VAL A 598 16.82 -24.92 30.01
CA VAL A 598 17.86 -24.52 29.04
C VAL A 598 18.88 -23.64 29.73
N LYS A 599 20.15 -24.03 29.68
CA LYS A 599 21.29 -23.29 30.25
C LYS A 599 22.14 -22.76 29.11
N VAL A 600 22.02 -21.46 28.85
CA VAL A 600 22.73 -20.78 27.76
C VAL A 600 24.05 -20.22 28.27
N SER A 601 25.16 -20.60 27.65
CA SER A 601 26.45 -19.93 27.78
C SER A 601 26.65 -19.03 26.56
N VAL A 602 26.82 -17.73 26.78
CA VAL A 602 27.10 -16.79 25.67
C VAL A 602 28.61 -16.67 25.52
N GLU A 603 29.10 -17.01 24.33
CA GLU A 603 30.51 -16.90 23.96
C GLU A 603 30.84 -15.51 23.40
N GLY A 604 32.04 -15.03 23.68
CA GLY A 604 32.49 -13.71 23.25
C GLY A 604 31.81 -12.55 23.99
N GLU A 605 31.89 -11.36 23.41
CA GLU A 605 31.21 -10.18 23.92
C GLU A 605 29.81 -10.08 23.32
N LEU A 606 28.78 -10.05 24.18
CA LEU A 606 27.41 -9.86 23.74
C LEU A 606 27.22 -8.44 23.19
N VAL A 607 26.95 -8.32 21.88
CA VAL A 607 26.58 -7.06 21.25
C VAL A 607 25.10 -6.78 21.46
N SER A 608 24.74 -5.50 21.52
CA SER A 608 23.34 -5.07 21.59
C SER A 608 22.57 -5.71 22.76
N LYS A 609 23.21 -5.70 23.94
CA LYS A 609 22.69 -6.30 25.18
C LYS A 609 21.27 -5.86 25.55
N PRO A 610 20.86 -4.58 25.33
CA PRO A 610 19.51 -4.15 25.65
C PRO A 610 18.41 -4.94 24.92
N TYR A 611 18.66 -5.45 23.73
CA TYR A 611 17.69 -6.28 23.01
C TYR A 611 17.45 -7.64 23.69
N VAL A 612 18.45 -8.18 24.38
CA VAL A 612 18.33 -9.41 25.18
C VAL A 612 17.59 -9.13 26.48
N GLN A 613 17.90 -7.99 27.13
CA GLN A 613 17.15 -7.53 28.31
C GLN A 613 15.69 -7.27 27.98
N MET A 614 15.40 -6.64 26.83
CA MET A 614 14.04 -6.45 26.32
C MET A 614 13.33 -7.78 26.15
N THR A 615 13.96 -8.78 25.53
CA THR A 615 13.39 -10.13 25.42
C THR A 615 13.07 -10.70 26.80
N ALA A 616 13.99 -10.61 27.76
CA ALA A 616 13.75 -11.10 29.11
C ALA A 616 12.60 -10.37 29.82
N LYS A 617 12.47 -9.05 29.67
CA LYS A 617 11.37 -8.25 30.24
C LYS A 617 10.02 -8.57 29.60
N VAL A 618 9.99 -8.76 28.27
CA VAL A 618 8.79 -9.23 27.55
C VAL A 618 8.39 -10.61 28.08
N MET A 619 9.30 -11.59 28.09
CA MET A 619 9.03 -12.93 28.61
C MET A 619 8.53 -12.92 30.07
N ASN A 620 9.13 -12.10 30.92
CA ASN A 620 8.72 -11.95 32.31
C ASN A 620 7.30 -11.37 32.45
N SER A 621 6.90 -10.48 31.54
CA SER A 621 5.53 -9.95 31.49
C SER A 621 4.50 -11.01 31.10
N PHE A 622 4.92 -12.07 30.41
CA PHE A 622 4.12 -13.26 30.10
C PHE A 622 4.34 -14.39 31.13
N ASP A 623 4.73 -14.07 32.37
CA ASP A 623 4.91 -15.00 33.50
C ASP A 623 6.08 -16.01 33.39
N VAL A 624 7.06 -15.75 32.51
CA VAL A 624 8.26 -16.59 32.40
C VAL A 624 9.49 -15.84 32.94
N PRO A 625 9.91 -16.10 34.20
CA PRO A 625 11.05 -15.41 34.79
C PRO A 625 12.37 -15.97 34.27
N MET A 626 13.31 -15.08 33.96
CA MET A 626 14.67 -15.45 33.59
C MET A 626 15.65 -15.27 34.75
N LYS A 627 16.61 -16.19 34.87
CA LYS A 627 17.66 -16.14 35.90
C LYS A 627 19.03 -16.07 35.23
N GLN A 628 19.92 -15.24 35.78
CA GLN A 628 21.35 -15.34 35.51
C GLN A 628 22.03 -16.15 36.61
N PHE A 629 23.05 -16.94 36.28
CA PHE A 629 23.89 -17.62 37.27
C PHE A 629 25.38 -17.29 37.08
N ALA A 630 26.08 -17.10 38.20
CA ALA A 630 27.52 -16.85 38.22
C ALA A 630 28.31 -18.16 38.37
N ALA A 631 29.41 -18.29 37.62
CA ALA A 631 30.48 -19.22 37.97
C ALA A 631 31.40 -18.54 38.98
N LYS A 632 31.70 -19.19 40.13
CA LYS A 632 32.76 -18.68 41.03
C LYS A 632 34.14 -18.83 40.37
N PRO A 633 35.10 -17.94 40.65
CA PRO A 633 36.49 -18.16 40.28
C PRO A 633 36.99 -19.46 40.93
N GLN A 634 37.68 -20.31 40.15
CA GLN A 634 38.43 -21.43 40.73
C GLN A 634 39.47 -20.86 41.71
N ARG A 635 39.24 -21.01 43.02
CA ARG A 635 40.33 -21.00 43.98
C ARG A 635 40.95 -22.39 43.95
N HIS A 636 42.20 -22.48 43.53
CA HIS A 636 43.01 -23.68 43.73
C HIS A 636 42.95 -24.08 45.21
N ARG A 637 42.28 -25.19 45.53
CA ARG A 637 42.60 -25.98 46.72
C ARG A 637 42.27 -27.45 46.50
N LYS A 638 43.13 -28.26 47.12
CA LYS A 638 43.31 -29.70 46.99
C LYS A 638 42.03 -30.53 47.18
N GLU A 639 42.08 -31.67 46.50
CA GLU A 639 41.17 -32.82 46.48
C GLU A 639 40.38 -33.08 47.77
N GLY A 640 39.11 -33.43 47.58
CA GLY A 640 38.32 -34.20 48.54
C GLY A 640 37.17 -33.46 49.22
N ALA A 641 36.05 -33.29 48.51
CA ALA A 641 34.66 -33.37 49.00
C ALA A 641 33.72 -32.73 47.96
N GLY A 642 32.62 -33.40 47.64
CA GLY A 642 31.60 -32.86 46.73
C GLY A 642 30.96 -31.60 47.32
N GLU A 643 31.25 -30.44 46.74
CA GLU A 643 30.60 -29.18 47.10
C GLU A 643 29.54 -28.80 46.07
N ALA A 644 28.29 -28.70 46.53
CA ALA A 644 27.17 -28.21 45.76
C ALA A 644 27.40 -26.75 45.33
N GLN A 645 27.29 -26.50 44.02
CA GLN A 645 27.31 -25.16 43.42
C GLN A 645 26.20 -24.30 44.04
N ARG A 646 26.56 -23.29 44.85
CA ARG A 646 25.60 -22.31 45.37
C ARG A 646 25.29 -21.28 44.28
N ILE A 647 24.08 -21.38 43.72
CA ILE A 647 23.49 -20.48 42.71
C ILE A 647 23.10 -19.17 43.38
N VAL A 648 23.68 -18.04 42.95
CA VAL A 648 23.12 -16.71 43.26
C VAL A 648 22.06 -16.42 42.19
N LYS A 649 20.78 -16.49 42.56
CA LYS A 649 19.67 -16.14 41.67
C LYS A 649 19.55 -14.62 41.65
N VAL A 650 19.94 -13.98 40.55
CA VAL A 650 19.66 -12.56 40.32
C VAL A 650 18.60 -12.47 39.23
N GLY A 651 17.54 -11.71 39.49
CA GLY A 651 16.55 -11.37 38.45
C GLY A 651 17.20 -10.44 37.44
N LEU A 652 17.06 -10.73 36.14
CA LEU A 652 17.64 -9.91 35.07
C LEU A 652 17.06 -8.50 34.93
N GLY A 653 16.07 -8.14 35.76
CA GLY A 653 15.39 -6.84 35.72
C GLY A 653 16.20 -5.65 36.22
N GLU A 654 17.29 -5.86 36.98
CA GLU A 654 17.99 -4.77 37.71
C GLU A 654 19.51 -4.75 37.54
N ALA A 655 20.14 -5.71 36.84
CA ALA A 655 21.61 -5.87 36.84
C ALA A 655 22.22 -5.97 35.43
N ASN A 656 23.37 -5.31 35.26
CA ASN A 656 24.30 -5.56 34.16
C ASN A 656 24.67 -7.05 34.09
N PHE A 657 24.67 -7.64 32.89
CA PHE A 657 25.04 -9.05 32.72
C PHE A 657 26.44 -9.32 33.32
N MET A 658 26.50 -10.17 34.34
CA MET A 658 27.79 -10.65 34.87
C MET A 658 28.54 -11.44 33.78
N LYS A 659 29.85 -11.17 33.61
CA LYS A 659 30.73 -11.94 32.70
C LYS A 659 31.33 -13.16 33.45
N PRO A 660 31.38 -14.37 32.86
CA PRO A 660 30.78 -14.76 31.59
C PRO A 660 29.25 -14.83 31.68
N ILE A 661 28.55 -14.48 30.59
CA ILE A 661 27.09 -14.43 30.57
C ILE A 661 26.55 -15.85 30.49
N LYS A 662 25.90 -16.28 31.58
CA LYS A 662 25.20 -17.57 31.65
C LYS A 662 23.77 -17.41 32.11
N LEU A 663 22.83 -17.87 31.29
CA LEU A 663 21.39 -17.71 31.49
C LEU A 663 20.76 -19.07 31.74
N GLU A 664 19.85 -19.16 32.71
CA GLU A 664 19.01 -20.33 32.93
C GLU A 664 17.56 -19.95 32.66
N ILE A 665 16.95 -20.64 31.70
CA ILE A 665 15.55 -20.47 31.32
C ILE A 665 14.78 -21.68 31.86
N PRO A 666 13.82 -21.48 32.76
CA PRO A 666 13.06 -22.58 33.34
C PRO A 666 12.21 -23.25 32.26
N ALA A 667 12.31 -24.57 32.19
CA ALA A 667 11.48 -25.40 31.31
C ALA A 667 11.22 -26.79 31.96
N PRO A 668 10.03 -27.39 31.79
CA PRO A 668 8.88 -26.82 31.09
C PRO A 668 8.27 -25.66 31.89
N SER A 669 7.96 -24.57 31.19
CA SER A 669 7.23 -23.40 31.68
C SER A 669 6.20 -23.00 30.61
N ARG A 670 5.38 -21.99 30.89
CA ARG A 670 4.32 -21.55 29.98
C ARG A 670 4.17 -20.04 30.00
N TYR A 671 3.91 -19.46 28.83
CA TYR A 671 3.48 -18.07 28.76
C TYR A 671 1.98 -17.96 29.10
N MET A 672 1.62 -16.93 29.84
CA MET A 672 0.24 -16.59 30.16
C MET A 672 -0.22 -15.40 29.32
N ALA A 673 -1.43 -15.49 28.77
CA ALA A 673 -1.98 -14.42 27.96
C ALA A 673 -2.31 -13.17 28.79
N LEU A 674 -2.15 -11.99 28.19
CA LEU A 674 -2.40 -10.70 28.85
C LEU A 674 -2.80 -9.61 27.85
N LYS A 675 -3.16 -8.44 28.37
CA LYS A 675 -3.19 -7.20 27.59
C LYS A 675 -1.83 -6.52 27.68
N TYR A 676 -1.08 -6.48 26.58
CA TYR A 676 0.31 -6.00 26.55
C TYR A 676 0.39 -4.62 25.88
N LYS A 677 0.87 -3.61 26.60
CA LYS A 677 1.07 -2.26 26.04
C LYS A 677 2.45 -2.17 25.38
N VAL A 678 2.48 -1.87 24.08
CA VAL A 678 3.72 -1.64 23.33
C VAL A 678 4.16 -0.19 23.53
N GLU A 679 5.41 0.01 23.94
CA GLU A 679 6.02 1.34 24.08
C GLU A 679 6.27 1.97 22.70
N PRO A 680 6.29 3.32 22.56
CA PRO A 680 6.77 3.99 21.35
C PRO A 680 8.18 3.54 20.97
N ASP A 681 8.51 3.49 19.68
CA ASP A 681 9.82 3.01 19.22
C ASP A 681 10.95 3.99 19.57
N ALA A 682 11.91 3.53 20.37
CA ALA A 682 13.02 4.34 20.84
C ALA A 682 14.07 4.61 19.74
N SER A 683 14.21 3.71 18.76
CA SER A 683 15.06 4.00 17.61
C SER A 683 14.42 5.07 16.73
N ALA A 684 13.09 5.04 16.53
CA ALA A 684 12.37 6.05 15.76
C ALA A 684 12.39 7.42 16.47
N ALA A 685 12.34 7.42 17.80
CA ALA A 685 12.48 8.63 18.60
C ALA A 685 13.80 9.38 18.32
N SER A 686 14.89 8.67 17.99
CA SER A 686 16.19 9.30 17.74
C SER A 686 16.11 10.34 16.61
N TYR A 687 15.31 10.08 15.57
CA TYR A 687 15.24 10.96 14.41
C TYR A 687 14.71 12.35 14.77
N PHE A 688 13.67 12.41 15.61
CA PHE A 688 13.05 13.66 16.00
C PHE A 688 13.85 14.41 17.07
N LEU A 689 14.51 13.69 17.99
CA LEU A 689 15.46 14.30 18.92
C LEU A 689 16.66 14.89 18.17
N ALA A 690 17.15 14.19 17.13
CA ALA A 690 18.21 14.67 16.25
C ALA A 690 17.75 15.85 15.38
N ALA A 691 16.50 15.89 14.93
CA ALA A 691 15.94 17.04 14.21
C ALA A 691 16.02 18.32 15.07
N ALA A 692 15.69 18.24 16.37
CA ALA A 692 15.88 19.36 17.29
C ALA A 692 17.36 19.75 17.44
N ALA A 693 18.25 18.77 17.58
CA ALA A 693 19.69 18.98 17.70
C ALA A 693 20.27 19.71 16.47
N ILE A 694 19.95 19.24 15.26
CA ILE A 694 20.43 19.77 13.98
C ILE A 694 19.89 21.18 13.70
N THR A 695 18.61 21.42 14.00
CA THR A 695 17.95 22.69 13.68
C THR A 695 18.09 23.76 14.78
N GLY A 696 18.61 23.40 15.96
CA GLY A 696 18.64 24.29 17.13
C GLY A 696 17.26 24.50 17.77
N GLY A 697 16.33 23.58 17.48
CA GLY A 697 14.94 23.60 17.92
C GLY A 697 14.71 22.96 19.30
N CYS A 698 13.48 22.60 19.61
CA CYS A 698 13.12 21.88 20.84
C CYS A 698 11.96 20.91 20.59
N VAL A 699 12.24 19.61 20.67
CA VAL A 699 11.27 18.54 20.39
C VAL A 699 11.06 17.67 21.62
N THR A 700 9.80 17.35 21.89
CA THR A 700 9.40 16.36 22.91
C THR A 700 8.97 15.07 22.23
N VAL A 701 9.60 13.95 22.58
CA VAL A 701 9.10 12.61 22.26
C VAL A 701 8.20 12.12 23.40
N GLU A 702 6.93 11.91 23.12
CA GLU A 702 5.91 11.54 24.10
C GLU A 702 5.82 10.02 24.32
N GLY A 703 5.40 9.63 25.53
CA GLY A 703 5.14 8.23 25.87
C GLY A 703 6.38 7.34 25.97
N LEU A 704 7.58 7.93 25.89
CA LEU A 704 8.88 7.28 26.07
C LEU A 704 9.65 7.99 27.17
N SER A 705 10.32 7.23 28.04
CA SER A 705 11.09 7.79 29.16
C SER A 705 12.45 7.11 29.27
N ARG A 706 13.33 7.67 30.10
CA ARG A 706 14.62 7.04 30.44
C ARG A 706 14.48 5.69 31.15
N SER A 707 13.29 5.32 31.62
CA SER A 707 13.01 4.01 32.24
C SER A 707 12.46 2.98 31.26
N SER A 708 12.37 3.31 29.96
CA SER A 708 11.97 2.39 28.89
C SER A 708 12.78 1.10 28.92
N ILE A 709 12.17 0.01 28.45
CA ILE A 709 12.85 -1.27 28.28
C ILE A 709 13.79 -1.30 27.05
N GLN A 710 13.74 -0.26 26.21
CA GLN A 710 14.51 -0.14 24.98
C GLN A 710 15.82 0.60 25.25
N GLY A 711 16.96 0.03 24.86
CA GLY A 711 18.28 0.67 25.08
C GLY A 711 18.49 1.92 24.25
N ASP A 712 17.82 2.05 23.11
CA ASP A 712 17.97 3.17 22.18
C ASP A 712 17.58 4.53 22.78
N VAL A 713 16.89 4.57 23.93
CA VAL A 713 16.65 5.82 24.69
C VAL A 713 17.95 6.50 25.15
N GLU A 714 19.05 5.76 25.23
CA GLU A 714 20.38 6.29 25.54
C GLU A 714 20.92 7.23 24.45
N PHE A 715 20.34 7.22 23.24
CA PHE A 715 20.69 8.19 22.19
C PHE A 715 20.57 9.65 22.66
N ALA A 716 19.60 9.94 23.54
CA ALA A 716 19.46 11.27 24.12
C ALA A 716 20.71 11.70 24.91
N ASP A 717 21.41 10.77 25.56
CA ASP A 717 22.65 11.06 26.29
C ASP A 717 23.80 11.41 25.33
N GLU A 718 23.84 10.86 24.11
CA GLU A 718 24.82 11.27 23.11
C GLU A 718 24.57 12.71 22.64
N LEU A 719 23.31 13.09 22.41
CA LEU A 719 22.98 14.48 22.09
C LEU A 719 23.36 15.45 23.21
N ILE A 720 23.18 15.05 24.48
CA ILE A 720 23.62 15.84 25.64
C ILE A 720 25.15 15.97 25.67
N LYS A 721 25.90 14.89 25.42
CA LYS A 721 27.37 14.95 25.30
C LYS A 721 27.80 15.86 24.15
N MET A 722 27.06 15.89 23.05
CA MET A 722 27.27 16.82 21.94
C MET A 722 26.87 18.26 22.28
N GLY A 723 26.21 18.53 23.40
CA GLY A 723 25.91 19.89 23.88
C GLY A 723 24.43 20.26 23.92
N CYS A 724 23.52 19.36 23.54
CA CYS A 724 22.08 19.60 23.69
C CYS A 724 21.65 19.62 25.17
N GLU A 725 20.51 20.24 25.44
CA GLU A 725 19.93 20.31 26.79
C GLU A 725 18.74 19.35 26.91
N LEU A 726 18.70 18.58 27.99
CA LEU A 726 17.52 17.81 28.40
C LEU A 726 16.61 18.72 29.23
N GLU A 727 15.40 18.94 28.74
CA GLU A 727 14.40 19.78 29.44
C GLU A 727 13.31 18.91 30.09
N PRO A 728 12.68 19.40 31.17
CA PRO A 728 11.50 18.76 31.72
C PRO A 728 10.34 18.77 30.71
N THR A 729 9.50 17.74 30.77
CA THR A 729 8.25 17.66 30.01
C THR A 729 7.08 18.11 30.87
N ASP A 730 6.08 18.75 30.27
CA ASP A 730 4.89 19.25 30.98
C ASP A 730 4.05 18.10 31.56
N SER A 731 4.06 16.94 30.89
CA SER A 731 3.39 15.70 31.31
C SER A 731 4.15 14.93 32.40
N GLY A 732 5.44 15.22 32.61
CA GLY A 732 6.34 14.36 33.38
C GLY A 732 6.72 13.03 32.70
N GLU A 733 6.11 12.71 31.55
CA GLU A 733 6.38 11.51 30.74
C GLU A 733 6.80 11.93 29.32
N GLY A 734 8.05 11.67 28.95
CA GLY A 734 8.61 12.02 27.65
C GLY A 734 10.11 12.27 27.70
N ILE A 735 10.73 12.43 26.53
CA ILE A 735 12.12 12.88 26.38
C ILE A 735 12.10 14.17 25.57
N ARG A 736 12.50 15.29 26.18
CA ARG A 736 12.54 16.60 25.52
C ARG A 736 13.96 17.09 25.37
N ILE A 737 14.38 17.29 24.13
CA ILE A 737 15.72 17.78 23.79
C ILE A 737 15.62 19.16 23.14
N ARG A 738 16.44 20.08 23.63
CA ARG A 738 16.69 21.38 22.99
C ARG A 738 18.06 21.36 22.32
N GLY A 739 18.08 21.68 21.03
CA GLY A 739 19.30 21.85 20.25
C GLY A 739 20.09 23.09 20.66
N ARG A 740 21.42 22.96 20.68
CA ARG A 740 22.40 24.01 21.00
C ARG A 740 23.58 23.89 20.03
N ASN A 741 24.68 24.56 20.33
CA ASN A 741 25.93 24.37 19.61
C ASN A 741 26.45 22.95 19.83
N LEU A 742 26.55 22.19 18.75
CA LEU A 742 26.98 20.80 18.76
C LEU A 742 28.52 20.74 18.77
N LYS A 743 29.10 19.82 19.53
CA LYS A 743 30.53 19.49 19.53
C LYS A 743 30.75 18.01 19.22
N GLY A 744 31.88 17.70 18.60
CA GLY A 744 32.29 16.34 18.30
C GLY A 744 32.52 15.52 19.57
N ILE A 745 32.18 14.22 19.51
CA ILE A 745 32.29 13.30 20.66
C ILE A 745 32.91 11.95 20.27
N GLU A 746 33.36 11.18 21.25
CA GLU A 746 33.65 9.75 21.10
C GLU A 746 32.49 8.93 21.68
N ALA A 747 31.87 8.10 20.84
CA ALA A 747 30.69 7.30 21.18
C ALA A 747 30.96 5.81 20.94
N TYR A 748 30.78 5.00 21.99
CA TYR A 748 30.75 3.54 21.89
C TYR A 748 29.30 3.09 21.84
N MET A 749 28.83 2.61 20.68
CA MET A 749 27.38 2.46 20.41
C MET A 749 26.93 1.00 20.26
N SER A 750 27.62 0.03 20.85
CA SER A 750 27.27 -1.40 20.70
C SER A 750 25.85 -1.71 21.17
N ASP A 751 25.41 -1.05 22.25
CA ASP A 751 24.15 -1.33 22.95
C ASP A 751 22.91 -0.70 22.29
N TYR A 752 23.09 0.38 21.53
CA TYR A 752 22.04 1.12 20.79
C TYR A 752 22.46 1.36 19.34
N SER A 753 23.06 0.33 18.72
CA SER A 753 23.72 0.42 17.40
C SER A 753 22.79 0.75 16.22
N ASP A 754 21.48 0.79 16.45
CA ASP A 754 20.47 1.16 15.46
C ASP A 754 20.30 2.68 15.30
N THR A 755 20.88 3.48 16.19
CA THR A 755 20.87 4.96 16.12
C THR A 755 22.19 5.56 15.58
N VAL A 756 23.13 4.72 15.13
CA VAL A 756 24.44 5.14 14.60
C VAL A 756 24.29 6.08 13.40
N GLN A 757 23.43 5.74 12.43
CA GLN A 757 23.20 6.60 11.28
C GLN A 757 22.60 7.95 11.67
N THR A 758 21.76 7.98 12.71
CA THR A 758 21.19 9.22 13.25
C THR A 758 22.28 10.10 13.88
N LEU A 759 23.15 9.53 14.73
CA LEU A 759 24.25 10.29 15.34
C LEU A 759 25.20 10.84 14.26
N ALA A 760 25.46 10.05 13.22
CA ALA A 760 26.31 10.45 12.13
C ALA A 760 25.75 11.62 11.30
N ALA A 761 24.43 11.69 11.11
CA ALA A 761 23.78 12.86 10.52
C ALA A 761 23.95 14.11 11.41
N VAL A 762 23.81 13.96 12.72
CA VAL A 762 24.03 15.06 13.69
C VAL A 762 25.49 15.52 13.69
N ALA A 763 26.44 14.60 13.57
CA ALA A 763 27.88 14.87 13.56
C ALA A 763 28.34 15.80 12.42
N LEU A 764 27.58 15.89 11.31
CA LEU A 764 27.85 16.82 10.22
C LEU A 764 27.75 18.29 10.64
N PHE A 765 27.03 18.57 11.74
CA PHE A 765 26.77 19.93 12.24
C PHE A 765 27.56 20.26 13.52
N ALA A 766 28.50 19.40 13.92
CA ALA A 766 29.27 19.55 15.15
C ALA A 766 30.56 20.38 14.95
N GLU A 767 31.03 21.03 16.01
CA GLU A 767 32.38 21.58 16.08
C GLU A 767 33.36 20.45 16.42
N GLY A 768 34.19 20.07 15.44
CA GLY A 768 35.19 19.01 15.59
C GLY A 768 34.68 17.59 15.24
N PRO A 769 35.56 16.59 15.24
CA PRO A 769 35.25 15.25 14.77
C PRO A 769 34.39 14.45 15.76
N THR A 770 33.50 13.60 15.23
CA THR A 770 32.76 12.59 16.00
C THR A 770 33.22 11.19 15.64
N THR A 771 33.51 10.38 16.65
CA THR A 771 34.12 9.05 16.53
C THR A 771 33.15 8.00 17.06
N VAL A 772 32.62 7.14 16.19
CA VAL A 772 31.79 5.99 16.56
C VAL A 772 32.63 4.72 16.58
N THR A 773 32.47 3.89 17.62
CA THR A 773 33.19 2.61 17.83
C THR A 773 32.25 1.51 18.37
N GLY A 774 32.72 0.26 18.37
CA GLY A 774 32.01 -0.87 19.00
C GLY A 774 30.82 -1.43 18.22
N VAL A 775 30.74 -1.16 16.91
CA VAL A 775 29.60 -1.55 16.06
C VAL A 775 29.99 -2.42 14.84
N PRO A 776 30.96 -3.36 14.91
CA PRO A 776 31.36 -4.13 13.74
C PRO A 776 30.22 -4.99 13.18
N HIS A 777 29.27 -5.40 14.03
CA HIS A 777 28.11 -6.21 13.67
C HIS A 777 27.09 -5.50 12.77
N ILE A 778 27.06 -4.16 12.71
CA ILE A 778 26.10 -3.46 11.86
C ILE A 778 26.43 -3.56 10.37
N ARG A 779 27.65 -4.02 10.02
CA ARG A 779 28.04 -4.35 8.64
C ARG A 779 27.27 -5.53 8.05
N LEU A 780 26.74 -6.41 8.91
CA LEU A 780 26.06 -7.65 8.53
C LEU A 780 24.53 -7.55 8.64
N LYS A 781 23.98 -6.32 8.71
CA LYS A 781 22.54 -6.09 8.90
C LYS A 781 21.78 -6.15 7.57
N GLU A 782 21.24 -5.04 7.10
CA GLU A 782 20.47 -4.95 5.85
C GLU A 782 21.45 -4.66 4.70
N THR A 783 22.23 -3.60 4.86
CA THR A 783 23.44 -3.29 4.10
C THR A 783 24.67 -3.32 5.01
N ASP A 784 25.87 -3.14 4.44
CA ASP A 784 27.03 -2.71 5.24
C ASP A 784 26.81 -1.26 5.66
N ARG A 785 26.16 -1.08 6.81
CA ARG A 785 25.76 0.24 7.32
C ARG A 785 26.96 1.17 7.57
N ILE A 786 28.15 0.63 7.85
CA ILE A 786 29.33 1.47 8.07
C ILE A 786 29.83 1.99 6.72
N ALA A 787 29.99 1.10 5.74
CA ALA A 787 30.46 1.48 4.41
C ALA A 787 29.47 2.39 3.68
N ALA A 788 28.16 2.08 3.76
CA ALA A 788 27.09 2.91 3.20
C ALA A 788 27.12 4.31 3.82
N LEU A 789 27.14 4.41 5.15
CA LEU A 789 27.20 5.69 5.84
C LEU A 789 28.47 6.48 5.49
N ALA A 790 29.64 5.84 5.43
CA ALA A 790 30.87 6.50 5.03
C ALA A 790 30.83 7.01 3.58
N THR A 791 30.11 6.31 2.70
CA THR A 791 29.91 6.73 1.30
C THR A 791 29.00 7.97 1.24
N GLU A 792 27.83 7.91 1.86
CA GLU A 792 26.83 8.97 1.80
C GLU A 792 27.28 10.25 2.52
N LEU A 793 27.95 10.13 3.68
CA LEU A 793 28.48 11.30 4.40
C LEU A 793 29.54 12.07 3.60
N ARG A 794 30.35 11.39 2.79
CA ARG A 794 31.35 12.05 1.92
C ARG A 794 30.69 12.87 0.82
N LYS A 795 29.47 12.53 0.40
CA LYS A 795 28.71 13.32 -0.58
C LYS A 795 28.39 14.72 -0.04
N PHE A 796 28.08 14.84 1.25
CA PHE A 796 27.92 16.14 1.92
C PHE A 796 29.23 16.94 2.11
N GLY A 797 30.38 16.37 1.76
CA GLY A 797 31.70 17.01 1.85
C GLY A 797 32.51 16.62 3.09
N ALA A 798 31.96 15.81 4.00
CA ALA A 798 32.66 15.38 5.20
C ALA A 798 33.87 14.49 4.89
N LYS A 799 34.92 14.61 5.71
CA LYS A 799 36.01 13.62 5.72
C LYS A 799 35.62 12.48 6.66
N VAL A 800 35.54 11.27 6.11
CA VAL A 800 35.17 10.07 6.87
C VAL A 800 36.31 9.06 6.85
N ASP A 801 36.82 8.73 8.03
CA ASP A 801 37.77 7.64 8.28
C ASP A 801 36.99 6.39 8.71
N GLU A 802 36.91 5.42 7.81
CA GLU A 802 36.17 4.18 8.02
C GLU A 802 37.04 3.15 8.75
N ARG A 803 36.48 2.48 9.77
CA ARG A 803 37.16 1.44 10.55
C ARG A 803 36.33 0.16 10.57
N PRO A 804 36.92 -1.01 10.87
CA PRO A 804 36.18 -2.27 10.95
C PRO A 804 34.98 -2.21 11.91
N ASP A 805 35.08 -1.48 13.02
CA ASP A 805 34.10 -1.41 14.10
C ASP A 805 33.40 -0.05 14.25
N GLY A 806 33.55 0.85 13.28
CA GLY A 806 32.92 2.17 13.31
C GLY A 806 33.53 3.16 12.31
N LEU A 807 33.43 4.45 12.60
CA LEU A 807 33.92 5.51 11.72
C LEU A 807 34.21 6.79 12.49
N THR A 808 35.11 7.63 11.97
CA THR A 808 35.34 9.00 12.45
C THR A 808 34.86 9.97 11.39
N ILE A 809 33.96 10.87 11.77
CA ILE A 809 33.31 11.85 10.90
C ILE A 809 33.86 13.22 11.25
N THR A 810 34.59 13.83 10.32
CA THR A 810 35.07 15.20 10.46
C THR A 810 34.21 16.09 9.56
N PRO A 811 33.38 16.99 10.12
CA PRO A 811 32.49 17.84 9.33
C PRO A 811 33.29 18.79 8.43
N PRO A 812 32.79 19.12 7.23
CA PRO A 812 33.44 20.07 6.34
C PRO A 812 33.28 21.51 6.85
N ALA A 813 34.04 22.44 6.27
CA ALA A 813 33.82 23.87 6.51
C ALA A 813 32.44 24.33 6.00
N GLU A 814 31.98 23.76 4.88
CA GLU A 814 30.65 24.00 4.28
C GLU A 814 30.04 22.68 3.84
N LEU A 815 28.77 22.44 4.21
CA LEU A 815 27.99 21.30 3.73
C LEU A 815 27.37 21.61 2.37
N ARG A 816 27.25 20.59 1.52
CA ARG A 816 26.60 20.69 0.20
C ARG A 816 25.46 19.69 0.09
N GLY A 817 24.42 20.03 -0.67
CA GLY A 817 23.35 19.10 -1.04
C GLY A 817 23.87 17.87 -1.78
N ALA A 818 23.14 16.76 -1.69
CA ALA A 818 23.49 15.50 -2.32
C ALA A 818 22.26 14.59 -2.50
N GLU A 819 22.31 13.77 -3.54
CA GLU A 819 21.45 12.59 -3.68
C GLU A 819 21.98 11.43 -2.84
N ILE A 820 21.11 10.87 -2.02
CA ILE A 820 21.42 9.88 -1.01
C ILE A 820 20.82 8.53 -1.38
N GLU A 821 21.70 7.56 -1.60
CA GLU A 821 21.30 6.17 -1.80
C GLU A 821 20.94 5.55 -0.45
N THR A 822 19.80 4.86 -0.38
CA THR A 822 19.29 4.29 0.88
C THR A 822 19.64 2.82 1.04
N TYR A 823 20.01 2.13 -0.06
CA TYR A 823 20.41 0.72 -0.03
C TYR A 823 19.32 -0.22 0.52
N ASP A 824 18.03 0.12 0.32
CA ASP A 824 16.88 -0.56 0.93
C ASP A 824 16.97 -0.63 2.48
N ASP A 825 17.67 0.36 3.08
CA ASP A 825 17.83 0.49 4.52
C ASP A 825 17.07 1.72 5.02
N HIS A 826 15.87 1.47 5.55
CA HIS A 826 15.01 2.45 6.19
C HIS A 826 15.74 3.40 7.15
N ARG A 827 16.76 2.93 7.88
CA ARG A 827 17.50 3.77 8.83
C ARG A 827 18.42 4.76 8.13
N MET A 828 18.94 4.41 6.95
CA MET A 828 19.69 5.37 6.12
C MET A 828 18.78 6.47 5.62
N ALA A 829 17.62 6.12 5.06
CA ALA A 829 16.64 7.08 4.55
C ALA A 829 16.24 8.10 5.62
N MET A 830 15.75 7.61 6.77
CA MET A 830 15.27 8.47 7.86
C MET A 830 16.38 9.34 8.46
N SER A 831 17.60 8.80 8.61
CA SER A 831 18.71 9.55 9.22
C SER A 831 19.27 10.63 8.30
N MET A 832 19.46 10.31 7.02
CA MET A 832 20.03 11.26 6.06
C MET A 832 19.03 12.35 5.68
N ALA A 833 17.73 12.07 5.74
CA ALA A 833 16.69 13.08 5.58
C ALA A 833 16.88 14.27 6.53
N LEU A 834 17.37 14.02 7.76
CA LEU A 834 17.57 15.06 8.76
C LEU A 834 18.63 16.11 8.36
N VAL A 835 19.58 15.73 7.50
CA VAL A 835 20.61 16.67 6.98
C VAL A 835 19.94 17.75 6.11
N GLY A 836 18.94 17.35 5.33
CA GLY A 836 18.18 18.24 4.45
C GLY A 836 17.35 19.30 5.18
N LEU A 837 17.11 19.14 6.48
CA LEU A 837 16.45 20.16 7.30
C LEU A 837 17.25 21.46 7.37
N ARG A 838 18.58 21.40 7.18
CA ARG A 838 19.49 22.56 7.24
C ARG A 838 20.30 22.77 5.97
N VAL A 839 20.45 21.75 5.13
CA VAL A 839 21.24 21.80 3.90
C VAL A 839 20.29 21.72 2.70
N PRO A 840 20.25 22.71 1.80
CA PRO A 840 19.41 22.65 0.61
C PRO A 840 19.94 21.61 -0.40
N GLY A 841 19.04 21.05 -1.22
CA GLY A 841 19.40 20.08 -2.25
C GLY A 841 19.74 18.68 -1.74
N VAL A 842 19.22 18.28 -0.58
CA VAL A 842 19.33 16.90 -0.07
C VAL A 842 18.15 16.09 -0.58
N VAL A 843 18.45 15.07 -1.38
CA VAL A 843 17.46 14.21 -2.03
C VAL A 843 17.66 12.78 -1.52
N ILE A 844 16.64 12.19 -0.91
CA ILE A 844 16.66 10.81 -0.42
C ILE A 844 16.09 9.91 -1.51
N LEU A 845 16.91 9.04 -2.09
CA LEU A 845 16.46 8.04 -3.06
C LEU A 845 15.70 6.92 -2.35
N ASP A 846 14.69 6.32 -2.99
CA ASP A 846 13.84 5.26 -2.42
C ASP A 846 13.35 5.55 -0.98
N PRO A 847 12.57 6.62 -0.77
CA PRO A 847 11.99 6.92 0.55
C PRO A 847 10.98 5.85 1.02
N GLY A 848 10.46 5.05 0.09
CA GLY A 848 9.50 3.97 0.35
C GLY A 848 10.03 2.90 1.29
N CYS A 849 11.35 2.66 1.33
CA CYS A 849 11.96 1.68 2.24
C CYS A 849 11.66 1.94 3.73
N THR A 850 11.24 3.16 4.11
CA THR A 850 10.84 3.50 5.48
C THR A 850 9.61 2.73 6.00
N SER A 851 8.73 2.28 5.10
CA SER A 851 7.55 1.43 5.37
C SER A 851 7.83 0.21 6.25
N LYS A 852 9.04 -0.34 6.13
CA LYS A 852 9.53 -1.47 6.93
C LYS A 852 9.38 -1.27 8.44
N THR A 853 9.54 -0.04 8.92
CA THR A 853 9.50 0.26 10.37
C THR A 853 8.76 1.53 10.75
N TYR A 854 8.58 2.48 9.84
CA TYR A 854 7.88 3.72 10.10
C TYR A 854 7.28 4.30 8.81
N PRO A 855 6.15 3.75 8.32
CA PRO A 855 5.52 4.18 7.07
C PRO A 855 5.26 5.68 6.95
N ARG A 856 4.88 6.33 8.06
CA ARG A 856 4.54 7.77 8.10
C ARG A 856 5.70 8.67 8.51
N PHE A 857 6.95 8.22 8.39
CA PHE A 857 8.11 8.99 8.88
C PHE A 857 8.17 10.40 8.27
N PHE A 858 8.10 10.50 6.94
CA PHE A 858 8.22 11.80 6.25
C PHE A 858 7.04 12.72 6.56
N GLU A 859 5.82 12.19 6.68
CA GLU A 859 4.65 12.96 7.10
C GLU A 859 4.82 13.55 8.50
N ASP A 860 5.28 12.72 9.44
CA ASP A 860 5.48 13.11 10.82
C ASP A 860 6.64 14.12 10.95
N LEU A 861 7.69 13.98 10.13
CA LEU A 861 8.77 14.96 10.01
C LEU A 861 8.27 16.31 9.47
N ASP A 862 7.43 16.30 8.45
CA ASP A 862 6.86 17.53 7.87
C ASP A 862 5.84 18.21 8.79
N ARG A 863 5.03 17.44 9.53
CA ARG A 863 4.15 17.99 10.58
C ARG A 863 4.96 18.80 11.60
N LEU A 864 6.07 18.24 12.10
CA LEU A 864 6.96 18.93 13.03
C LEU A 864 7.59 20.20 12.43
N LYS A 865 7.84 20.25 11.12
CA LYS A 865 8.33 21.47 10.45
C LYS A 865 7.29 22.59 10.41
N SER A 866 6.02 22.24 10.28
CA SER A 866 4.92 23.20 10.13
C SER A 866 4.45 23.84 11.44
N GLY A 867 4.85 23.30 12.59
CA GLY A 867 4.47 23.81 13.92
C GLY A 867 2.99 23.60 14.27
N ALA A 868 2.33 22.65 13.59
CA ALA A 868 0.91 22.33 13.75
C ALA A 868 0.66 21.16 14.72
#